data_AF-A0A2V9Y9L2-F1
#
_entry.id   AF-A0A2V9Y9L2-F1
#
_cell.length_a   1.000
_cell.length_b   1.000
_cell.length_c   1.000
_cell.angle_alpha   90.00
_cell.angle_beta   90.00
_cell.angle_gamma   90.00
#
_symmetry.space_group_name_H-M   'P 1'
#
loop_
_entity.id
_entity.type
_entity.pdbx_description
1 polymer ?
#
loop_
_entity_poly.entity_id
_entity_poly.type
_entity_poly.pdbx_seq_one_letter_code
_entity_poly.pdbx_strand_id
1 'polypeptide(L)'
;MPEITRRLDRAEIGKRIERAEKLLQKGKTAEALEEYLLVLKDDHENDVVRQLTADLCLSLSRNVEAVKLLGELFERQVTAGDATRASLTYKKLARHGSPTWQQKFRFGQLLEGSNKKLAVGTYEAALLDLTKLGKKQEAAEVLDRIVAIEATQANLLRVAELASELGNRKVAAASFQRLALAAAAEDGDPAQWYERAYQEDASDQSIALAYAKSLLVKGQVGAAIFILEPQISAGPVPQEFREAYADSLVAAGRFPEAEPLVWTLFEQNPARVQQVIGLIGSFLDGGQEDEAVALSRKLEQFQRRRGERRQFTAIMEDITSTRKPSSQMLEFLSELYNSSNRESDYCSTLLKLFDLYCSTAEFAKAAECLDRAAEVDPYEPGHLKRLDMIKGKVEDARFKVIASRFSSAAKAPEEPVHVDERTLGASTLQDLMLQAEILVQYGMRNKAVERLQRIQELFPREEERNEDLQRLYMSAGVTPRYAGSAPLPPTATPSSSSPTAVVAPADPAPDPGADVRTFTRVAEITRKLYHQSTAPAVLSTAVKEIGMQWEAARCIAVMGKAGMPATAMDEFCAEGTKRMSPAAIGELVTCLHSAMQQHEPLEIQDPARSSLLQSAKKALGEIGAAATILSVPLMDGEERAGILVLTHNRPRSWQQSDMVVLKTLADQMVIALNNAGLRRLVKNLSVTDEKSGLLKRASYLDLLMAESKRAVQNSTPLTVVLLQFGKSGAMVKEHGVPLRYDDDCHPARRDGRKRSHAGDRKAAQDRGESALERQGWS
;
A
#
# COMPACT_ATOMS: atom_id res chain seq x y z
N MET A 1 33.33 -29.98 -83.62
CA MET A 1 32.03 -30.48 -84.09
C MET A 1 31.09 -30.50 -82.89
N PRO A 2 30.26 -29.48 -82.67
CA PRO A 2 29.22 -29.54 -81.65
C PRO A 2 27.94 -30.14 -82.27
N GLU A 3 27.39 -31.16 -81.64
CA GLU A 3 26.09 -31.74 -81.98
C GLU A 3 24.99 -30.70 -81.73
N ILE A 4 24.46 -30.12 -82.81
CA ILE A 4 23.28 -29.26 -82.77
C ILE A 4 22.08 -30.20 -82.69
N THR A 5 21.57 -30.42 -81.47
CA THR A 5 20.28 -31.07 -81.24
C THR A 5 19.17 -30.24 -81.89
N ARG A 6 18.75 -30.69 -83.06
CA ARG A 6 17.64 -30.16 -83.85
C ARG A 6 16.36 -30.35 -83.03
N ARG A 7 15.88 -29.31 -82.32
CA ARG A 7 14.51 -29.28 -81.78
C ARG A 7 13.55 -29.49 -82.96
N LEU A 8 12.89 -30.65 -83.00
CA LEU A 8 11.87 -30.96 -84.00
C LEU A 8 10.72 -29.96 -83.92
N ASP A 9 10.09 -29.64 -85.06
CA ASP A 9 8.99 -28.68 -85.12
C ASP A 9 7.79 -29.18 -84.30
N ARG A 10 7.08 -28.29 -83.58
CA ARG A 10 5.87 -28.64 -82.80
C ARG A 10 4.83 -29.44 -83.61
N ALA A 11 4.79 -29.25 -84.92
CA ALA A 11 3.93 -29.99 -85.85
C ALA A 11 4.33 -31.46 -86.02
N GLU A 12 5.62 -31.79 -85.95
CA GLU A 12 6.12 -33.16 -86.02
C GLU A 12 5.87 -33.91 -84.71
N ILE A 13 5.98 -33.23 -83.57
CA ILE A 13 5.61 -33.76 -82.25
C ILE A 13 4.10 -34.12 -82.23
N GLY A 14 3.24 -33.22 -82.72
CA GLY A 14 1.79 -33.49 -82.82
C GLY A 14 1.47 -34.72 -83.71
N LYS A 15 2.14 -34.85 -84.86
CA LYS A 15 1.98 -36.03 -85.74
C LYS A 15 2.41 -37.34 -85.08
N ARG A 16 3.44 -37.32 -84.23
CA ARG A 16 3.89 -38.51 -83.49
C ARG A 16 2.90 -38.89 -82.39
N ILE A 17 2.31 -37.92 -81.69
CA ILE A 17 1.24 -38.17 -80.71
C ILE A 17 0.03 -38.83 -81.40
N GLU A 18 -0.46 -38.29 -82.52
CA GLU A 18 -1.56 -38.90 -83.28
C GLU A 18 -1.24 -40.32 -83.77
N ARG A 19 0.02 -40.57 -84.16
CA ARG A 19 0.48 -41.90 -84.56
C ARG A 19 0.43 -42.87 -83.38
N ALA A 20 0.90 -42.45 -82.21
CA ALA A 20 0.87 -43.25 -80.99
C ALA A 20 -0.58 -43.56 -80.56
N GLU A 21 -1.50 -42.59 -80.63
CA GLU A 21 -2.93 -42.79 -80.36
C GLU A 21 -3.58 -43.78 -81.32
N LYS A 22 -3.28 -43.70 -82.63
CA LYS A 22 -3.75 -44.67 -83.63
C LYS A 22 -3.22 -46.08 -83.36
N LEU A 23 -2.01 -46.21 -82.85
CA LEU A 23 -1.44 -47.51 -82.46
C LEU A 23 -2.13 -48.07 -81.20
N LEU A 24 -2.49 -47.22 -80.24
CA LEU A 24 -3.31 -47.61 -79.08
C LEU A 24 -4.70 -48.11 -79.50
N GLN A 25 -5.38 -47.40 -80.41
CA GLN A 25 -6.69 -47.81 -80.93
C GLN A 25 -6.64 -49.17 -81.65
N LYS A 26 -5.49 -49.51 -82.24
CA LYS A 26 -5.23 -50.80 -82.89
C LYS A 26 -4.77 -51.91 -81.93
N GLY A 27 -4.72 -51.64 -80.61
CA GLY A 27 -4.29 -52.60 -79.59
C GLY A 27 -2.77 -52.84 -79.53
N LYS A 28 -1.96 -52.07 -80.28
CA LYS A 28 -0.50 -52.21 -80.33
C LYS A 28 0.18 -51.38 -79.25
N THR A 29 -0.01 -51.77 -77.99
CA THR A 29 0.43 -51.00 -76.81
C THR A 29 1.95 -50.84 -76.70
N ALA A 30 2.74 -51.84 -77.09
CA ALA A 30 4.21 -51.76 -77.08
C ALA A 30 4.78 -50.80 -78.13
N GLU A 31 4.26 -50.83 -79.37
CA GLU A 31 4.67 -49.89 -80.43
C GLU A 31 4.25 -48.44 -80.10
N ALA A 32 3.07 -48.26 -79.48
CA ALA A 32 2.62 -46.96 -79.01
C ALA A 32 3.51 -46.41 -77.89
N LEU A 33 3.98 -47.26 -76.97
CA LEU A 33 4.88 -46.85 -75.90
C LEU A 33 6.21 -46.29 -76.44
N GLU A 34 6.82 -46.96 -77.42
CA GLU A 34 8.07 -46.50 -78.02
C GLU A 34 7.91 -45.14 -78.74
N GLU A 35 6.80 -44.92 -79.44
CA GLU A 35 6.49 -43.63 -80.06
C GLU A 35 6.30 -42.52 -79.01
N TYR A 36 5.63 -42.80 -77.88
CA TYR A 36 5.52 -41.83 -76.79
C TYR A 36 6.85 -41.56 -76.06
N LEU A 37 7.72 -42.56 -75.91
CA LEU A 37 9.07 -42.36 -75.37
C LEU A 37 9.92 -41.49 -76.30
N LEU A 38 9.76 -41.64 -77.63
CA LEU A 38 10.39 -40.74 -78.61
C LEU A 38 9.84 -39.31 -78.50
N VAL A 39 8.53 -39.15 -78.32
CA VAL A 39 7.93 -37.82 -78.06
C VAL A 39 8.53 -37.19 -76.81
N LEU A 40 8.69 -37.93 -75.71
CA LEU A 40 9.29 -37.40 -74.48
C LEU A 40 10.79 -37.12 -74.60
N LYS A 41 11.50 -37.72 -75.57
CA LYS A 41 12.89 -37.39 -75.87
C LYS A 41 13.01 -36.04 -76.61
N ASP A 42 11.99 -35.68 -77.39
CA ASP A 42 11.99 -34.46 -78.19
C ASP A 42 11.27 -33.29 -77.49
N ASP A 43 10.25 -33.60 -76.68
CA ASP A 43 9.45 -32.66 -75.89
C ASP A 43 9.38 -33.12 -74.43
N HIS A 44 10.40 -32.74 -73.66
CA HIS A 44 10.48 -33.03 -72.23
C HIS A 44 9.44 -32.29 -71.39
N GLU A 45 8.72 -31.30 -71.93
CA GLU A 45 7.78 -30.49 -71.16
C GLU A 45 6.34 -31.05 -71.17
N ASN A 46 6.07 -32.07 -71.99
CA ASN A 46 4.73 -32.60 -72.17
C ASN A 46 4.29 -33.57 -71.07
N ASP A 47 3.66 -33.03 -70.01
CA ASP A 47 3.20 -33.79 -68.85
C ASP A 47 2.04 -34.76 -69.16
N VAL A 48 1.22 -34.44 -70.16
CA VAL A 48 0.11 -35.33 -70.58
C VAL A 48 0.66 -36.60 -71.22
N VAL A 49 1.60 -36.44 -72.16
CA VAL A 49 2.29 -37.58 -72.77
C VAL A 49 3.06 -38.36 -71.71
N ARG A 50 3.75 -37.68 -70.78
CA ARG A 50 4.48 -38.34 -69.68
C ARG A 50 3.57 -39.23 -68.83
N GLN A 51 2.39 -38.75 -68.47
CA GLN A 51 1.41 -39.53 -67.71
C GLN A 51 0.93 -40.76 -68.50
N LEU A 52 0.59 -40.59 -69.79
CA LEU A 52 0.17 -41.68 -70.66
C LEU A 52 1.26 -42.73 -70.84
N THR A 53 2.51 -42.30 -71.07
CA THR A 53 3.68 -43.19 -71.16
C THR A 53 3.87 -43.97 -69.87
N ALA A 54 3.75 -43.32 -68.70
CA ALA A 54 3.87 -43.98 -67.41
C ALA A 54 2.77 -45.03 -67.18
N ASP A 55 1.51 -44.71 -67.47
CA ASP A 55 0.38 -45.65 -67.36
C ASP A 55 0.53 -46.84 -68.35
N LEU A 56 1.05 -46.60 -69.56
CA LEU A 56 1.38 -47.66 -70.53
C LEU A 56 2.53 -48.55 -70.05
N CYS A 57 3.60 -47.99 -69.49
CA CYS A 57 4.69 -48.76 -68.88
C CYS A 57 4.17 -49.69 -67.77
N LEU A 58 3.24 -49.22 -66.93
CA LEU A 58 2.59 -50.05 -65.90
C LEU A 58 1.78 -51.20 -66.52
N SER A 59 1.01 -50.92 -67.58
CA SER A 59 0.21 -51.94 -68.28
C SER A 59 1.07 -53.04 -68.92
N LEU A 60 2.31 -52.71 -69.30
CA LEU A 60 3.28 -53.62 -69.91
C LEU A 60 4.26 -54.23 -68.90
N SER A 61 4.03 -54.07 -67.59
CA SER A 61 4.93 -54.54 -66.51
C SER A 61 6.36 -53.97 -66.53
N ARG A 62 6.61 -52.88 -67.28
CA ARG A 62 7.88 -52.13 -67.30
C ARG A 62 7.97 -51.19 -66.09
N ASN A 63 7.97 -51.79 -64.88
CA ASN A 63 7.84 -51.05 -63.61
C ASN A 63 8.99 -50.06 -63.36
N VAL A 64 10.22 -50.39 -63.73
CA VAL A 64 11.39 -49.53 -63.51
C VAL A 64 11.26 -48.20 -64.26
N GLU A 65 10.83 -48.25 -65.51
CA GLU A 65 10.63 -47.05 -66.33
C GLU A 65 9.39 -46.27 -65.92
N ALA A 66 8.31 -46.97 -65.55
CA ALA A 66 7.11 -46.34 -65.00
C ALA A 66 7.43 -45.53 -63.73
N VAL A 67 8.20 -46.10 -62.79
CA VAL A 67 8.62 -45.42 -61.55
C VAL A 67 9.45 -44.17 -61.85
N LYS A 68 10.37 -44.23 -62.83
CA LYS A 68 11.16 -43.06 -63.24
C LYS A 68 10.27 -41.93 -63.79
N LEU A 69 9.37 -42.26 -64.73
CA LEU A 69 8.47 -41.28 -65.34
C LEU A 69 7.47 -40.69 -64.34
N LEU A 70 6.94 -41.51 -63.43
CA LEU A 70 6.06 -41.06 -62.35
C LEU A 70 6.79 -40.15 -61.35
N GLY A 71 8.07 -40.41 -61.06
CA GLY A 71 8.91 -39.56 -60.21
C GLY A 71 9.14 -38.17 -60.83
N GLU A 72 9.54 -38.13 -62.10
CA GLU A 72 9.71 -36.87 -62.85
C GLU A 72 8.39 -36.09 -62.94
N LEU A 73 7.29 -36.78 -63.22
CA LEU A 73 5.96 -36.17 -63.28
C LEU A 73 5.54 -35.57 -61.93
N PHE A 74 5.81 -36.29 -60.83
CA PHE A 74 5.52 -35.81 -59.48
C PHE A 74 6.28 -34.51 -59.17
N GLU A 75 7.58 -34.47 -59.42
CA GLU A 75 8.41 -33.28 -59.16
C GLU A 75 7.93 -32.08 -59.96
N ARG A 76 7.61 -32.28 -61.24
CA ARG A 76 7.05 -31.23 -62.11
C ARG A 76 5.71 -30.72 -61.60
N GLN A 77 4.81 -31.61 -61.20
CA GLN A 77 3.50 -31.23 -60.63
C GLN A 77 3.65 -30.45 -59.31
N VAL A 78 4.62 -30.82 -58.46
CA VAL A 78 4.96 -30.08 -57.24
C VAL A 78 5.46 -28.68 -57.59
N THR A 79 6.37 -28.55 -58.56
CA THR A 79 6.88 -27.22 -58.99
C THR A 79 5.81 -26.35 -59.64
N ALA A 80 4.83 -26.96 -60.29
CA ALA A 80 3.67 -26.28 -60.87
C ALA A 80 2.61 -25.87 -59.82
N GLY A 81 2.79 -26.25 -58.55
CA GLY A 81 1.85 -25.95 -57.46
C GLY A 81 0.57 -26.78 -57.47
N ASP A 82 0.47 -27.83 -58.28
CA ASP A 82 -0.72 -28.69 -58.33
C ASP A 82 -0.64 -29.82 -57.30
N ALA A 83 -1.00 -29.49 -56.06
CA ALA A 83 -0.97 -30.42 -54.94
C ALA A 83 -1.86 -31.66 -55.13
N THR A 84 -2.99 -31.52 -55.86
CA THR A 84 -3.96 -32.60 -56.04
C THR A 84 -3.45 -33.67 -57.00
N ARG A 85 -2.96 -33.26 -58.18
CA ARG A 85 -2.36 -34.16 -59.15
C ARG A 85 -1.07 -34.77 -58.62
N ALA A 86 -0.22 -33.96 -57.98
CA ALA A 86 1.01 -34.44 -57.36
C ALA A 86 0.73 -35.53 -56.31
N SER A 87 -0.29 -35.36 -55.46
CA SER A 87 -0.66 -36.36 -54.46
C SER A 87 -1.13 -37.69 -55.05
N LEU A 88 -1.86 -37.65 -56.17
CA LEU A 88 -2.31 -38.86 -56.87
C LEU A 88 -1.13 -39.56 -57.55
N THR A 89 -0.26 -38.82 -58.23
CA THR A 89 0.95 -39.33 -58.87
C THR A 89 1.88 -39.98 -57.84
N TYR A 90 2.07 -39.35 -56.68
CA TYR A 90 2.89 -39.91 -55.59
C TYR A 90 2.30 -41.22 -55.05
N LYS A 91 0.98 -41.30 -54.85
CA LYS A 91 0.33 -42.55 -54.40
C LYS A 91 0.48 -43.67 -55.42
N LYS A 92 0.44 -43.38 -56.72
CA LYS A 92 0.74 -44.35 -57.78
C LYS A 92 2.21 -44.78 -57.71
N LEU A 93 3.14 -43.82 -57.60
CA LEU A 93 4.57 -44.07 -57.49
C LEU A 93 4.90 -45.00 -56.30
N ALA A 94 4.35 -44.71 -55.11
CA ALA A 94 4.58 -45.47 -53.90
C ALA A 94 3.98 -46.90 -53.91
N ARG A 95 3.01 -47.19 -54.80
CA ARG A 95 2.44 -48.54 -54.96
C ARG A 95 3.32 -49.45 -55.82
N HIS A 96 4.04 -48.88 -56.77
CA HIS A 96 4.78 -49.64 -57.80
C HIS A 96 6.31 -49.55 -57.64
N GLY A 97 6.80 -48.64 -56.78
CA GLY A 97 8.21 -48.51 -56.44
C GLY A 97 8.42 -47.86 -55.08
N SER A 98 9.68 -47.71 -54.68
CA SER A 98 10.06 -46.97 -53.48
C SER A 98 10.39 -45.52 -53.85
N PRO A 99 9.60 -44.52 -53.42
CA PRO A 99 9.93 -43.12 -53.64
C PRO A 99 11.24 -42.75 -52.96
N THR A 100 11.98 -41.80 -53.53
CA THR A 100 13.21 -41.28 -52.92
C THR A 100 12.90 -40.45 -51.67
N TRP A 101 13.88 -40.23 -50.79
CA TRP A 101 13.71 -39.37 -49.62
C TRP A 101 13.28 -37.94 -50.00
N GLN A 102 13.78 -37.42 -51.13
CA GLN A 102 13.39 -36.09 -51.65
C GLN A 102 11.92 -36.06 -52.05
N GLN A 103 11.45 -37.11 -52.73
CA GLN A 103 10.05 -37.25 -53.11
C GLN A 103 9.15 -37.39 -51.88
N LYS A 104 9.56 -38.20 -50.89
CA LYS A 104 8.87 -38.34 -49.60
C LYS A 104 8.78 -36.99 -48.87
N PHE A 105 9.87 -36.23 -48.83
CA PHE A 105 9.91 -34.92 -48.19
C PHE A 105 8.97 -33.92 -48.87
N ARG A 106 9.02 -33.81 -50.21
CA ARG A 106 8.11 -32.95 -50.99
C ARG A 106 6.65 -33.36 -50.82
N PHE A 107 6.36 -34.65 -50.79
CA PHE A 107 5.00 -35.14 -50.56
C PHE A 107 4.52 -34.83 -49.14
N GLY A 108 5.38 -34.96 -48.13
CA GLY A 108 5.09 -34.52 -46.77
C GLY A 108 4.68 -33.04 -46.72
N GLN A 109 5.37 -32.16 -47.48
CA GLN A 109 5.06 -30.73 -47.53
C GLN A 109 3.65 -30.46 -48.09
N LEU A 110 3.23 -31.23 -49.10
CA LEU A 110 1.86 -31.14 -49.65
C LEU A 110 0.80 -31.59 -48.63
N LEU A 111 1.16 -32.51 -47.73
CA LEU A 111 0.24 -33.07 -46.74
C LEU A 111 0.08 -32.20 -45.48
N GLU A 112 1.00 -31.28 -45.18
CA GLU A 112 0.96 -30.47 -43.95
C GLU A 112 -0.37 -29.73 -43.75
N GLY A 113 -0.93 -29.19 -44.84
CA GLY A 113 -2.21 -28.47 -44.79
C GLY A 113 -3.45 -29.37 -44.82
N SER A 114 -3.33 -30.62 -45.28
CA SER A 114 -4.47 -31.52 -45.49
C SER A 114 -4.57 -32.65 -44.46
N ASN A 115 -3.46 -33.33 -44.16
CA ASN A 115 -3.41 -34.42 -43.20
C ASN A 115 -2.05 -34.48 -42.48
N LYS A 116 -1.98 -33.82 -41.33
CA LYS A 116 -0.79 -33.71 -40.48
C LYS A 116 -0.23 -35.07 -40.03
N LYS A 117 -1.09 -36.02 -39.66
CA LYS A 117 -0.65 -37.36 -39.21
C LYS A 117 0.05 -38.14 -40.33
N LEU A 118 -0.52 -38.07 -41.53
CA LEU A 118 0.09 -38.70 -42.71
C LEU A 118 1.40 -37.98 -43.09
N ALA A 119 1.45 -36.65 -42.98
CA ALA A 119 2.66 -35.87 -43.22
C ALA A 119 3.81 -36.31 -42.30
N VAL A 120 3.57 -36.41 -40.98
CA VAL A 120 4.58 -36.89 -40.02
C VAL A 120 5.02 -38.31 -40.36
N GLY A 121 4.10 -39.23 -40.66
CA GLY A 121 4.45 -40.58 -41.09
C GLY A 121 5.31 -40.62 -42.36
N THR A 122 5.06 -39.73 -43.32
CA THR A 122 5.89 -39.61 -44.54
C THR A 122 7.27 -39.01 -44.27
N TYR A 123 7.38 -38.08 -43.32
CA TYR A 123 8.66 -37.53 -42.89
C TYR A 123 9.50 -38.54 -42.10
N GLU A 124 8.90 -39.33 -41.21
CA GLU A 124 9.61 -40.42 -40.53
C GLU A 124 10.17 -41.45 -41.53
N ALA A 125 9.38 -41.79 -42.57
CA ALA A 125 9.86 -42.67 -43.63
C ALA A 125 11.00 -42.06 -44.47
N ALA A 126 11.09 -40.72 -44.57
CA ALA A 126 12.20 -40.03 -45.20
C ALA A 126 13.43 -39.97 -44.28
N LEU A 127 13.23 -39.72 -42.98
CA LEU A 127 14.29 -39.74 -41.97
C LEU A 127 14.99 -41.09 -41.92
N LEU A 128 14.23 -42.20 -41.89
CA LEU A 128 14.80 -43.55 -41.88
C LEU A 128 15.73 -43.81 -43.08
N ASP A 129 15.36 -43.30 -44.26
CA ASP A 129 16.21 -43.42 -45.45
C ASP A 129 17.46 -42.54 -45.34
N LEU A 130 17.33 -41.31 -44.84
CA LEU A 130 18.44 -40.38 -44.66
C LEU A 130 19.44 -40.88 -43.61
N THR A 131 18.97 -41.49 -42.52
CA THR A 131 19.81 -42.11 -41.50
C THR A 131 20.62 -43.27 -42.09
N LYS A 132 20.00 -44.13 -42.92
CA LYS A 132 20.72 -45.20 -43.64
C LYS A 132 21.79 -44.68 -44.60
N LEU A 133 21.53 -43.52 -45.21
CA LEU A 133 22.45 -42.87 -46.14
C LEU A 133 23.53 -42.04 -45.44
N GLY A 134 23.48 -41.88 -44.11
CA GLY A 134 24.40 -41.05 -43.34
C GLY A 134 24.28 -39.54 -43.61
N LYS A 135 23.18 -39.11 -44.23
CA LYS A 135 22.92 -37.72 -44.65
C LYS A 135 22.34 -36.91 -43.50
N LYS A 136 23.20 -36.52 -42.55
CA LYS A 136 22.80 -35.87 -41.29
C LYS A 136 22.22 -34.46 -41.47
N GLN A 137 22.72 -33.68 -42.45
CA GLN A 137 22.23 -32.32 -42.71
C GLN A 137 20.79 -32.34 -43.21
N GLU A 138 20.52 -33.17 -44.22
CA GLU A 138 19.17 -33.33 -44.77
C GLU A 138 18.24 -33.99 -43.75
N ALA A 139 18.75 -34.89 -42.91
CA ALA A 139 17.96 -35.45 -41.81
C ALA A 139 17.50 -34.37 -40.82
N ALA A 140 18.34 -33.37 -40.53
CA ALA A 140 17.98 -32.25 -39.66
C ALA A 140 16.84 -31.43 -40.26
N GLU A 141 16.88 -31.14 -41.57
CA GLU A 141 15.81 -30.41 -42.27
C GLU A 141 14.47 -31.15 -42.20
N VAL A 142 14.47 -32.47 -42.39
CA VAL A 142 13.23 -33.26 -42.29
C VAL A 142 12.71 -33.27 -40.85
N LEU A 143 13.61 -33.40 -39.86
CA LEU A 143 13.24 -33.46 -38.46
C LEU A 143 12.68 -32.11 -37.95
N ASP A 144 13.20 -30.98 -38.44
CA ASP A 144 12.65 -29.65 -38.16
C ASP A 144 11.19 -29.53 -38.63
N ARG A 145 10.83 -30.14 -39.77
CA ARG A 145 9.42 -30.19 -40.23
C ARG A 145 8.56 -31.05 -39.32
N ILE A 146 9.09 -32.17 -38.82
CA ILE A 146 8.36 -33.01 -37.87
C ILE A 146 8.08 -32.23 -36.58
N VAL A 147 9.08 -31.57 -36.00
CA VAL A 147 8.92 -30.76 -34.79
C VAL A 147 7.95 -29.59 -35.00
N ALA A 148 7.93 -28.99 -36.19
CA ALA A 148 6.98 -27.93 -36.52
C ALA A 148 5.50 -28.41 -36.51
N ILE A 149 5.26 -29.70 -36.76
CA ILE A 149 3.90 -30.29 -36.73
C ILE A 149 3.61 -30.88 -35.34
N GLU A 150 4.58 -31.61 -34.77
CA GLU A 150 4.49 -32.34 -33.50
C GLU A 150 5.72 -32.04 -32.64
N ALA A 151 5.64 -30.97 -31.84
CA ALA A 151 6.66 -30.55 -30.89
C ALA A 151 6.65 -31.39 -29.59
N THR A 152 6.81 -32.70 -29.71
CA THR A 152 6.92 -33.61 -28.57
C THR A 152 8.33 -33.59 -27.97
N GLN A 153 8.47 -33.93 -26.69
CA GLN A 153 9.77 -34.02 -26.02
C GLN A 153 10.74 -34.97 -26.76
N ALA A 154 10.24 -36.11 -27.24
CA ALA A 154 11.04 -37.08 -27.99
C ALA A 154 11.58 -36.49 -29.32
N ASN A 155 10.76 -35.74 -30.05
CA ASN A 155 11.20 -35.12 -31.30
C ASN A 155 12.17 -33.95 -31.05
N LEU A 156 11.92 -33.14 -30.01
CA LEU A 156 12.83 -32.07 -29.59
C LEU A 156 14.21 -32.61 -29.19
N LEU A 157 14.25 -33.73 -28.47
CA LEU A 157 15.51 -34.40 -28.12
C LEU A 157 16.28 -34.83 -29.37
N ARG A 158 15.60 -35.46 -30.34
CA ARG A 158 16.22 -35.88 -31.61
C ARG A 158 16.83 -34.69 -32.36
N VAL A 159 16.15 -33.52 -32.38
CA VAL A 159 16.69 -32.30 -33.02
C VAL A 159 17.91 -31.80 -32.27
N ALA A 160 17.84 -31.75 -30.93
CA ALA A 160 18.93 -31.25 -30.11
C ALA A 160 20.21 -32.11 -30.26
N GLU A 161 20.07 -33.43 -30.24
CA GLU A 161 21.18 -34.37 -30.42
C GLU A 161 21.79 -34.26 -31.82
N LEU A 162 20.95 -34.29 -32.87
CA LEU A 162 21.42 -34.18 -34.25
C LEU A 162 22.10 -32.83 -34.53
N ALA A 163 21.58 -31.74 -33.97
CA ALA A 163 22.19 -30.42 -34.07
C ALA A 163 23.55 -30.35 -33.35
N SER A 164 23.67 -30.98 -32.17
CA SER A 164 24.94 -31.10 -31.43
C SER A 164 25.98 -31.89 -32.22
N GLU A 165 25.59 -33.03 -32.81
CA GLU A 165 26.47 -33.85 -33.67
C GLU A 165 26.94 -33.11 -34.94
N LEU A 166 26.09 -32.24 -35.49
CA LEU A 166 26.41 -31.39 -36.65
C LEU A 166 27.26 -30.17 -36.27
N GLY A 167 27.53 -29.95 -34.98
CA GLY A 167 28.26 -28.78 -34.47
C GLY A 167 27.45 -27.49 -34.50
N ASN A 168 26.13 -27.56 -34.73
CA ASN A 168 25.23 -26.41 -34.72
C ASN A 168 24.78 -26.09 -33.29
N ARG A 169 25.74 -25.62 -32.48
CA ARG A 169 25.60 -25.41 -31.03
C ARG A 169 24.40 -24.54 -30.65
N LYS A 170 24.14 -23.46 -31.40
CA LYS A 170 23.02 -22.55 -31.12
C LYS A 170 21.66 -23.23 -31.25
N VAL A 171 21.49 -24.05 -32.29
CA VAL A 171 20.24 -24.79 -32.50
C VAL A 171 20.09 -25.91 -31.48
N ALA A 172 21.18 -26.59 -31.14
CA ALA A 172 21.20 -27.59 -30.08
C ALA A 172 20.79 -26.99 -28.72
N ALA A 173 21.42 -25.88 -28.33
CA ALA A 173 21.14 -25.18 -27.09
C ALA A 173 19.68 -24.71 -27.00
N ALA A 174 19.15 -24.08 -28.05
CA ALA A 174 17.75 -23.65 -28.11
C ALA A 174 16.76 -24.84 -28.03
N SER A 175 17.12 -25.98 -28.64
CA SER A 175 16.29 -27.19 -28.60
C SER A 175 16.28 -27.85 -27.22
N PHE A 176 17.43 -27.94 -26.55
CA PHE A 176 17.52 -28.39 -25.16
C PHE A 176 16.79 -27.44 -24.20
N GLN A 177 16.83 -26.13 -24.42
CA GLN A 177 16.06 -25.17 -23.63
C GLN A 177 14.54 -25.39 -23.78
N ARG A 178 14.05 -25.63 -25.00
CA ARG A 178 12.63 -25.99 -25.24
C ARG A 178 12.25 -27.30 -24.56
N LEU A 179 13.15 -28.28 -24.57
CA LEU A 179 12.95 -29.56 -23.89
C LEU A 179 12.87 -29.36 -22.36
N ALA A 180 13.71 -28.50 -21.79
CA ALA A 180 13.66 -28.13 -20.38
C ALA A 180 12.31 -27.48 -20.00
N LEU A 181 11.83 -26.55 -20.83
CA LEU A 181 10.52 -25.90 -20.61
C LEU A 181 9.36 -26.90 -20.72
N ALA A 182 9.42 -27.84 -21.68
CA ALA A 182 8.43 -28.88 -21.82
C ALA A 182 8.42 -29.85 -20.62
N ALA A 183 9.61 -30.21 -20.11
CA ALA A 183 9.73 -31.06 -18.93
C ALA A 183 9.19 -30.36 -17.66
N ALA A 184 9.48 -29.07 -17.49
CA ALA A 184 8.96 -28.28 -16.38
C ALA A 184 7.43 -28.15 -16.40
N ALA A 185 6.82 -28.11 -17.59
CA ALA A 185 5.35 -28.07 -17.74
C ALA A 185 4.66 -29.39 -17.38
N GLU A 186 5.39 -30.52 -17.40
CA GLU A 186 4.90 -31.85 -17.03
C GLU A 186 5.35 -32.25 -15.60
N ASP A 187 5.71 -31.28 -14.75
CA ASP A 187 6.22 -31.48 -13.38
C ASP A 187 7.48 -32.37 -13.29
N GLY A 188 8.23 -32.51 -14.38
CA GLY A 188 9.53 -33.20 -14.42
C GLY A 188 10.70 -32.31 -13.98
N ASP A 189 11.89 -32.88 -13.75
CA ASP A 189 13.12 -32.12 -13.45
C ASP A 189 13.73 -31.54 -14.75
N PRO A 190 13.71 -30.21 -14.97
CA PRO A 190 14.25 -29.60 -16.19
C PRO A 190 15.77 -29.38 -16.13
N ALA A 191 16.40 -29.57 -14.97
CA ALA A 191 17.77 -29.12 -14.73
C ALA A 191 18.80 -29.80 -15.64
N GLN A 192 18.63 -31.10 -15.94
CA GLN A 192 19.54 -31.81 -16.85
C GLN A 192 19.53 -31.19 -18.25
N TRP A 193 18.38 -30.73 -18.71
CA TRP A 193 18.25 -30.11 -20.03
C TRP A 193 18.82 -28.70 -20.06
N TYR A 194 18.67 -27.92 -18.97
CA TYR A 194 19.34 -26.63 -18.85
C TYR A 194 20.87 -26.76 -18.78
N GLU A 195 21.39 -27.77 -18.09
CA GLU A 195 22.83 -28.05 -18.06
C GLU A 195 23.36 -28.36 -19.47
N ARG A 196 22.68 -29.25 -20.20
CA ARG A 196 23.03 -29.60 -21.59
C ARG A 196 22.97 -28.39 -22.51
N ALA A 197 21.92 -27.57 -22.39
CA ALA A 197 21.80 -26.34 -23.16
C ALA A 197 22.97 -25.37 -22.89
N TYR A 198 23.38 -25.22 -21.63
CA TYR A 198 24.49 -24.36 -21.23
C TYR A 198 25.86 -24.89 -21.72
N GLN A 199 26.06 -26.21 -21.73
CA GLN A 199 27.28 -26.82 -22.29
C GLN A 199 27.44 -26.55 -23.79
N GLU A 200 26.33 -26.48 -24.53
CA GLU A 200 26.33 -26.18 -25.96
C GLU A 200 26.55 -24.68 -26.23
N ASP A 201 25.82 -23.80 -25.53
CA ASP A 201 25.95 -22.34 -25.66
C ASP A 201 25.91 -21.62 -24.30
N ALA A 202 27.09 -21.45 -23.70
CA ALA A 202 27.25 -20.69 -22.46
C ALA A 202 27.17 -19.16 -22.64
N SER A 203 27.15 -18.68 -23.89
CA SER A 203 27.09 -17.24 -24.18
C SER A 203 25.66 -16.69 -24.14
N ASP A 204 24.66 -17.56 -24.27
CA ASP A 204 23.25 -17.18 -24.19
C ASP A 204 22.84 -16.90 -22.74
N GLN A 205 22.51 -15.63 -22.48
CA GLN A 205 22.10 -15.16 -21.14
C GLN A 205 20.81 -15.81 -20.65
N SER A 206 19.88 -16.17 -21.55
CA SER A 206 18.60 -16.79 -21.17
C SER A 206 18.82 -18.23 -20.68
N ILE A 207 19.74 -18.96 -21.31
CA ILE A 207 20.13 -20.31 -20.93
C ILE A 207 20.92 -20.29 -19.63
N ALA A 208 21.90 -19.40 -19.52
CA ALA A 208 22.67 -19.22 -18.30
C ALA A 208 21.78 -18.87 -17.10
N LEU A 209 20.80 -17.99 -17.28
CA LEU A 209 19.84 -17.62 -16.23
C LEU A 209 18.97 -18.81 -15.81
N ALA A 210 18.41 -19.54 -16.77
CA ALA A 210 17.55 -20.69 -16.47
C ALA A 210 18.32 -21.80 -15.76
N TYR A 211 19.56 -22.06 -16.19
CA TYR A 211 20.43 -23.02 -15.54
C TYR A 211 20.81 -22.58 -14.12
N ALA A 212 21.19 -21.32 -13.92
CA ALA A 212 21.50 -20.77 -12.59
C ALA A 212 20.30 -20.86 -11.62
N LYS A 213 19.08 -20.53 -12.08
CA LYS A 213 17.86 -20.70 -11.29
C LYS A 213 17.64 -22.17 -10.89
N SER A 214 17.87 -23.11 -11.81
CA SER A 214 17.76 -24.54 -11.48
C SER A 214 18.78 -25.00 -10.43
N LEU A 215 20.00 -24.45 -10.45
CA LEU A 215 21.05 -24.73 -9.47
C LEU A 215 20.70 -24.17 -8.08
N LEU A 216 20.09 -22.99 -8.02
CA LEU A 216 19.59 -22.41 -6.77
C LEU A 216 18.51 -23.29 -6.12
N VAL A 217 17.57 -23.80 -6.91
CA VAL A 217 16.54 -24.72 -6.41
C VAL A 217 17.16 -26.01 -5.86
N LYS A 218 18.26 -26.48 -6.47
CA LYS A 218 19.04 -27.63 -5.98
C LYS A 218 19.95 -27.31 -4.78
N GLY A 219 20.00 -26.05 -4.33
CA GLY A 219 20.88 -25.59 -3.24
C GLY A 219 22.36 -25.46 -3.63
N GLN A 220 22.71 -25.57 -4.92
CA GLN A 220 24.08 -25.43 -5.42
C GLN A 220 24.44 -23.97 -5.67
N VAL A 221 24.38 -23.16 -4.61
CA VAL A 221 24.48 -21.70 -4.71
C VAL A 221 25.81 -21.22 -5.29
N GLY A 222 26.93 -21.84 -4.90
CA GLY A 222 28.25 -21.47 -5.43
C GLY A 222 28.38 -21.66 -6.95
N ALA A 223 27.75 -22.71 -7.51
CA ALA A 223 27.74 -22.94 -8.95
C ALA A 223 26.88 -21.91 -9.68
N ALA A 224 25.74 -21.51 -9.10
CA ALA A 224 24.90 -20.45 -9.65
C ALA A 224 25.65 -19.11 -9.72
N ILE A 225 26.38 -18.72 -8.66
CA ILE A 225 27.21 -17.51 -8.64
C ILE A 225 28.27 -17.55 -9.75
N PHE A 226 28.98 -18.68 -9.88
CA PHE A 226 30.04 -18.84 -10.87
C PHE A 226 29.56 -18.65 -12.33
N ILE A 227 28.31 -19.03 -12.62
CA ILE A 227 27.71 -18.86 -13.95
C ILE A 227 27.25 -17.41 -14.18
N LEU A 228 26.71 -16.75 -13.16
CA LEU A 228 26.11 -15.43 -13.26
C LEU A 228 27.16 -14.28 -13.23
N GLU A 229 28.21 -14.42 -12.42
CA GLU A 229 29.20 -13.36 -12.15
C GLU A 229 29.95 -12.86 -13.41
N PRO A 230 30.42 -13.73 -14.33
CA PRO A 230 31.10 -13.26 -15.55
C PRO A 230 30.18 -12.45 -16.47
N GLN A 231 28.90 -12.82 -16.56
CA GLN A 231 27.92 -12.17 -17.44
C GLN A 231 27.56 -10.76 -16.94
N ILE A 232 27.46 -10.58 -15.62
CA ILE A 232 27.24 -9.28 -14.99
C ILE A 232 28.45 -8.36 -15.18
N SER A 233 29.65 -8.93 -15.12
CA SER A 233 30.91 -8.21 -15.34
C SER A 233 31.13 -7.82 -16.81
N ALA A 234 30.58 -8.60 -17.75
CA ALA A 234 30.79 -8.40 -19.18
C ALA A 234 29.92 -7.30 -19.81
N GLY A 235 28.83 -6.86 -19.17
CA GLY A 235 28.01 -5.79 -19.73
C GLY A 235 26.60 -5.65 -19.14
N PRO A 236 25.71 -4.88 -19.80
CA PRO A 236 24.35 -4.66 -19.33
C PRO A 236 23.53 -5.95 -19.44
N VAL A 237 23.15 -6.52 -18.30
CA VAL A 237 22.28 -7.70 -18.21
C VAL A 237 20.80 -7.32 -18.00
N PRO A 238 19.86 -8.20 -18.37
CA PRO A 238 18.44 -8.07 -18.01
C PRO A 238 18.22 -7.99 -16.50
N GLN A 239 17.11 -7.37 -16.08
CA GLN A 239 16.78 -7.21 -14.65
C GLN A 239 16.64 -8.56 -13.93
N GLU A 240 15.98 -9.54 -14.55
CA GLU A 240 15.81 -10.89 -14.00
C GLU A 240 17.15 -11.58 -13.71
N PHE A 241 18.20 -11.24 -14.46
CA PHE A 241 19.54 -11.78 -14.27
C PHE A 241 20.19 -11.20 -13.02
N ARG A 242 20.04 -9.89 -12.78
CA ARG A 242 20.50 -9.23 -11.55
C ARG A 242 19.77 -9.76 -10.33
N GLU A 243 18.47 -10.02 -10.46
CA GLU A 243 17.65 -10.60 -9.40
C GLU A 243 18.16 -11.99 -9.00
N ALA A 244 18.33 -12.89 -9.97
CA ALA A 244 18.85 -14.23 -9.70
C ALA A 244 20.25 -14.20 -9.07
N TYR A 245 21.10 -13.25 -9.46
CA TYR A 245 22.42 -13.10 -8.87
C TYR A 245 22.36 -12.54 -7.44
N ALA A 246 21.51 -11.54 -7.17
CA ALA A 246 21.28 -11.04 -5.82
C ALA A 246 20.76 -12.15 -4.90
N ASP A 247 19.78 -12.93 -5.36
CA ASP A 247 19.24 -14.07 -4.63
C ASP A 247 20.33 -15.13 -4.36
N SER A 248 21.21 -15.38 -5.34
CA SER A 248 22.36 -16.28 -5.18
C SER A 248 23.34 -15.78 -4.11
N LEU A 249 23.66 -14.48 -4.09
CA LEU A 249 24.57 -13.90 -3.11
C LEU A 249 23.99 -13.96 -1.70
N VAL A 250 22.68 -13.67 -1.55
CA VAL A 250 21.97 -13.78 -0.26
C VAL A 250 21.97 -15.24 0.22
N ALA A 251 21.66 -16.20 -0.66
CA ALA A 251 21.68 -17.62 -0.32
C ALA A 251 23.09 -18.15 0.04
N ALA A 252 24.16 -17.52 -0.49
CA ALA A 252 25.54 -17.86 -0.18
C ALA A 252 26.06 -17.19 1.10
N GLY A 253 25.28 -16.31 1.74
CA GLY A 253 25.72 -15.54 2.89
C GLY A 253 26.67 -14.38 2.56
N ARG A 254 26.81 -14.00 1.28
CA ARG A 254 27.64 -12.87 0.82
C ARG A 254 26.83 -11.57 0.88
N PHE A 255 26.31 -11.24 2.06
CA PHE A 255 25.39 -10.11 2.27
C PHE A 255 25.95 -8.74 1.87
N PRO A 256 27.23 -8.39 2.17
CA PRO A 256 27.78 -7.09 1.77
C PRO A 256 27.80 -6.86 0.25
N GLU A 257 27.98 -7.93 -0.53
CA GLU A 257 27.96 -7.85 -1.99
C GLU A 257 26.52 -7.83 -2.54
N ALA A 258 25.58 -8.46 -1.82
CA ALA A 258 24.17 -8.46 -2.17
C ALA A 258 23.49 -7.12 -1.91
N GLU A 259 23.88 -6.37 -0.86
CA GLU A 259 23.26 -5.10 -0.45
C GLU A 259 23.04 -4.10 -1.59
N PRO A 260 24.06 -3.71 -2.38
CA PRO A 260 23.88 -2.70 -3.41
C PRO A 260 22.91 -3.18 -4.51
N LEU A 261 22.89 -4.48 -4.81
CA LEU A 261 22.00 -5.06 -5.80
C LEU A 261 20.55 -5.12 -5.30
N VAL A 262 20.34 -5.61 -4.08
CA VAL A 262 19.01 -5.64 -3.45
C VAL A 262 18.46 -4.22 -3.28
N TRP A 263 19.31 -3.27 -2.91
CA TRP A 263 18.92 -1.87 -2.75
C TRP A 263 18.48 -1.23 -4.08
N THR A 264 19.25 -1.42 -5.15
CA THR A 264 18.87 -0.88 -6.47
C THR A 264 17.58 -1.50 -7.01
N LEU A 265 17.33 -2.78 -6.75
CA LEU A 265 16.06 -3.44 -7.08
C LEU A 265 14.88 -2.90 -6.26
N PHE A 266 15.11 -2.56 -4.98
CA PHE A 266 14.12 -1.93 -4.12
C PHE A 266 13.80 -0.49 -4.53
N GLU A 267 14.81 0.31 -4.92
CA GLU A 267 14.59 1.68 -5.42
C GLU A 267 13.73 1.70 -6.68
N GLN A 268 13.89 0.70 -7.56
CA GLN A 268 13.06 0.54 -8.75
C GLN A 268 11.64 0.05 -8.42
N ASN A 269 11.50 -0.81 -7.42
CA ASN A 269 10.21 -1.36 -7.01
C ASN A 269 10.05 -1.36 -5.47
N PRO A 270 9.42 -0.33 -4.89
CA PRO A 270 9.22 -0.21 -3.45
C PRO A 270 8.42 -1.34 -2.79
N ALA A 271 7.69 -2.16 -3.56
CA ALA A 271 7.00 -3.34 -3.02
C ALA A 271 7.98 -4.42 -2.50
N ARG A 272 9.26 -4.35 -2.89
CA ARG A 272 10.31 -5.30 -2.50
C ARG A 272 10.94 -5.02 -1.14
N VAL A 273 10.34 -4.15 -0.32
CA VAL A 273 10.86 -3.81 1.02
C VAL A 273 11.16 -5.05 1.88
N GLN A 274 10.40 -6.15 1.70
CA GLN A 274 10.61 -7.41 2.40
C GLN A 274 11.99 -8.05 2.13
N GLN A 275 12.54 -7.87 0.93
CA GLN A 275 13.90 -8.37 0.63
C GLN A 275 14.97 -7.58 1.40
N VAL A 276 14.80 -6.26 1.52
CA VAL A 276 15.69 -5.41 2.33
C VAL A 276 15.57 -5.75 3.82
N ILE A 277 14.34 -5.95 4.31
CA ILE A 277 14.06 -6.39 5.69
C ILE A 277 14.74 -7.74 5.99
N GLY A 278 14.57 -8.71 5.07
CA GLY A 278 15.23 -10.01 5.16
C GLY A 278 16.75 -9.88 5.21
N LEU A 279 17.33 -9.02 4.37
CA LEU A 279 18.77 -8.79 4.33
C LEU A 279 19.30 -8.14 5.63
N ILE A 280 18.59 -7.16 6.20
CA ILE A 280 18.93 -6.58 7.52
C ILE A 280 18.92 -7.69 8.58
N GLY A 281 17.88 -8.55 8.56
CA GLY A 281 17.81 -9.72 9.45
C GLY A 281 19.01 -10.65 9.29
N SER A 282 19.40 -10.97 8.05
CA SER A 282 20.54 -11.83 7.75
C SER A 282 21.88 -11.23 8.19
N PHE A 283 22.07 -9.91 8.06
CA PHE A 283 23.26 -9.23 8.61
C PHE A 283 23.33 -9.37 10.13
N LEU A 284 22.21 -9.19 10.84
CA LEU A 284 22.15 -9.35 12.30
C LEU A 284 22.40 -10.81 12.72
N ASP A 285 21.83 -11.77 12.00
CA ASP A 285 22.01 -13.20 12.27
C ASP A 285 23.47 -13.64 11.99
N GLY A 286 24.14 -12.99 11.03
CA GLY A 286 25.55 -13.18 10.70
C GLY A 286 26.55 -12.42 11.60
N GLY A 287 26.07 -11.57 12.53
CA GLY A 287 26.93 -10.75 13.41
C GLY A 287 27.58 -9.54 12.73
N GLN A 288 27.12 -9.16 11.54
CA GLN A 288 27.55 -7.99 10.77
C GLN A 288 26.70 -6.77 11.16
N GLU A 289 26.92 -6.28 12.38
CA GLU A 289 26.07 -5.25 13.00
C GLU A 289 26.21 -3.86 12.36
N ASP A 290 27.43 -3.49 11.96
CA ASP A 290 27.72 -2.19 11.33
C ASP A 290 26.97 -2.06 10.00
N GLU A 291 27.00 -3.11 9.18
CA GLU A 291 26.30 -3.18 7.89
C GLU A 291 24.77 -3.20 8.09
N ALA A 292 24.27 -3.93 9.10
CA ALA A 292 22.85 -3.95 9.44
C ALA A 292 22.34 -2.55 9.81
N VAL A 293 23.08 -1.81 10.65
CA VAL A 293 22.72 -0.45 11.08
C VAL A 293 22.81 0.53 9.90
N ALA A 294 23.84 0.42 9.06
CA ALA A 294 23.98 1.26 7.88
C ALA A 294 22.80 1.09 6.91
N LEU A 295 22.41 -0.16 6.62
CA LEU A 295 21.27 -0.47 5.76
C LEU A 295 19.95 -0.03 6.40
N SER A 296 19.79 -0.21 7.71
CA SER A 296 18.61 0.25 8.47
C SER A 296 18.46 1.77 8.40
N ARG A 297 19.55 2.53 8.55
CA ARG A 297 19.55 4.01 8.42
C ARG A 297 19.20 4.44 7.00
N LYS A 298 19.70 3.75 5.99
CA LYS A 298 19.38 4.00 4.58
C LYS A 298 17.87 3.80 4.33
N LEU A 299 17.30 2.72 4.85
CA LEU A 299 15.87 2.41 4.77
C LEU A 299 15.02 3.43 5.55
N GLU A 300 15.46 3.87 6.72
CA GLU A 300 14.77 4.92 7.50
C GLU A 300 14.65 6.21 6.69
N GLN A 301 15.76 6.67 6.09
CA GLN A 301 15.77 7.90 5.29
C GLN A 301 14.82 7.80 4.10
N PHE A 302 14.76 6.63 3.45
CA PHE A 302 13.84 6.38 2.35
C PHE A 302 12.36 6.42 2.80
N GLN A 303 12.00 5.70 3.87
CA GLN A 303 10.61 5.67 4.37
C GLN A 303 10.18 7.03 4.96
N ARG A 304 11.11 7.76 5.57
CA ARG A 304 10.84 9.11 6.11
C ARG A 304 10.43 10.09 5.03
N ARG A 305 11.04 10.04 3.84
CA ARG A 305 10.65 10.86 2.69
C ARG A 305 9.22 10.56 2.20
N ARG A 306 8.72 9.33 2.41
CA ARG A 306 7.38 8.90 2.01
C ARG A 306 6.31 9.07 3.10
N GLY A 307 6.69 9.51 4.30
CA GLY A 307 5.78 9.63 5.44
C GLY A 307 5.41 8.29 6.10
N GLU A 308 6.09 7.20 5.77
CA GLU A 308 5.80 5.82 6.24
C GLU A 308 6.50 5.50 7.57
N ARG A 309 6.83 6.51 8.38
CA ARG A 309 7.68 6.37 9.59
C ARG A 309 7.15 5.33 10.60
N ARG A 310 5.83 5.27 10.80
CA ARG A 310 5.20 4.31 11.72
C ARG A 310 5.39 2.86 11.27
N GLN A 311 5.38 2.62 9.96
CA GLN A 311 5.60 1.29 9.40
C GLN A 311 7.07 0.89 9.62
N PHE A 312 8.01 1.79 9.35
CA PHE A 312 9.42 1.55 9.63
C PHE A 312 9.69 1.18 11.09
N THR A 313 9.10 1.90 12.06
CA THR A 313 9.28 1.56 13.48
C THR A 313 8.77 0.17 13.84
N ALA A 314 7.64 -0.26 13.25
CA ALA A 314 7.09 -1.60 13.48
C ALA A 314 7.97 -2.69 12.85
N ILE A 315 8.50 -2.44 11.65
CA ILE A 315 9.45 -3.32 10.96
C ILE A 315 10.72 -3.54 11.82
N MET A 316 11.32 -2.46 12.33
CA MET A 316 12.54 -2.57 13.13
C MET A 316 12.29 -3.29 14.48
N GLU A 317 11.13 -3.10 15.07
CA GLU A 317 10.71 -3.81 16.29
C GLU A 317 10.57 -5.32 16.03
N ASP A 318 9.93 -5.72 14.93
CA ASP A 318 9.76 -7.12 14.54
C ASP A 318 11.10 -7.83 14.30
N ILE A 319 11.99 -7.21 13.49
CA ILE A 319 13.33 -7.73 13.20
C ILE A 319 14.13 -7.98 14.49
N THR A 320 14.05 -7.07 15.45
CA THR A 320 14.90 -7.12 16.66
C THR A 320 14.29 -7.93 17.80
N SER A 321 12.97 -8.10 17.84
CA SER A 321 12.27 -8.88 18.88
C SER A 321 12.67 -10.36 18.93
N THR A 322 13.06 -10.93 17.79
CA THR A 322 13.39 -12.35 17.62
C THR A 322 14.89 -12.64 17.72
N ARG A 323 15.72 -11.60 17.82
CA ARG A 323 17.18 -11.68 17.68
C ARG A 323 17.90 -11.30 18.96
N LYS A 324 19.19 -11.66 19.02
CA LYS A 324 20.05 -11.28 20.16
C LYS A 324 20.20 -9.76 20.21
N PRO A 325 20.16 -9.15 21.40
CA PRO A 325 20.37 -7.72 21.55
C PRO A 325 21.82 -7.35 21.21
N SER A 326 21.98 -6.44 20.27
CA SER A 326 23.26 -5.83 19.85
C SER A 326 23.37 -4.42 20.42
N SER A 327 24.57 -3.99 20.84
CA SER A 327 24.81 -2.62 21.31
C SER A 327 24.50 -1.60 20.21
N GLN A 328 25.10 -1.77 19.03
CA GLN A 328 24.96 -0.85 17.90
C GLN A 328 23.51 -0.75 17.42
N MET A 329 22.82 -1.90 17.34
CA MET A 329 21.43 -1.92 16.92
C MET A 329 20.49 -1.28 17.94
N LEU A 330 20.72 -1.51 19.23
CA LEU A 330 19.94 -0.88 20.29
C LEU A 330 20.20 0.63 20.37
N GLU A 331 21.44 1.09 20.12
CA GLU A 331 21.76 2.52 19.99
C GLU A 331 20.92 3.16 18.87
N PHE A 332 20.90 2.54 17.68
CA PHE A 332 20.07 2.97 16.56
C PHE A 332 18.57 2.97 16.91
N LEU A 333 18.05 1.91 17.53
CA LEU A 333 16.66 1.85 17.98
C LEU A 333 16.33 2.95 18.99
N SER A 334 17.26 3.30 19.88
CA SER A 334 17.07 4.37 20.85
C SER A 334 16.90 5.73 20.16
N GLU A 335 17.68 6.00 19.10
CA GLU A 335 17.55 7.20 18.26
C GLU A 335 16.20 7.20 17.51
N LEU A 336 15.81 6.03 16.97
CA LEU A 336 14.57 5.84 16.24
C LEU A 336 13.33 6.06 17.13
N TYR A 337 13.30 5.47 18.32
CA TYR A 337 12.18 5.61 19.25
C TYR A 337 12.08 7.01 19.86
N ASN A 338 13.21 7.62 20.22
CA ASN A 338 13.23 9.01 20.69
C ASN A 338 12.70 9.96 19.61
N SER A 339 13.18 9.81 18.37
CA SER A 339 12.75 10.67 17.27
C SER A 339 11.28 10.43 16.88
N SER A 340 10.75 9.22 17.12
CA SER A 340 9.36 8.83 16.85
C SER A 340 8.41 9.06 18.03
N ASN A 341 8.88 9.67 19.12
CA ASN A 341 8.12 9.93 20.36
C ASN A 341 7.52 8.67 21.00
N ARG A 342 8.17 7.50 20.87
CA ARG A 342 7.79 6.26 21.59
C ARG A 342 8.56 6.19 22.92
N GLU A 343 8.14 6.99 23.91
CA GLU A 343 8.86 7.19 25.18
C GLU A 343 9.02 5.89 26.00
N SER A 344 8.01 5.03 26.04
CA SER A 344 8.07 3.73 26.72
C SER A 344 9.11 2.79 26.09
N ASP A 345 9.10 2.69 24.76
CA ASP A 345 10.00 1.82 24.01
C ASP A 345 11.42 2.36 24.03
N TYR A 346 11.57 3.68 23.97
CA TYR A 346 12.84 4.38 24.14
C TYR A 346 13.45 4.08 25.53
N CYS A 347 12.70 4.26 26.62
CA CYS A 347 13.16 3.97 27.97
C CYS A 347 13.55 2.49 28.13
N SER A 348 12.68 1.56 27.68
CA SER A 348 13.00 0.13 27.75
C SER A 348 14.25 -0.26 26.94
N THR A 349 14.49 0.39 25.79
CA THR A 349 15.68 0.18 24.96
C THR A 349 16.95 0.72 25.63
N LEU A 350 16.88 1.90 26.27
CA LEU A 350 17.99 2.42 27.08
C LEU A 350 18.34 1.52 28.27
N LEU A 351 17.33 0.92 28.91
CA LEU A 351 17.56 -0.03 30.00
C LEU A 351 18.23 -1.32 29.51
N LYS A 352 17.83 -1.84 28.33
CA LYS A 352 18.53 -2.96 27.69
C LYS A 352 19.98 -2.62 27.34
N LEU A 353 20.24 -1.41 26.82
CA LEU A 353 21.59 -0.90 26.59
C LEU A 353 22.40 -0.79 27.87
N PHE A 354 21.80 -0.30 28.95
CA PHE A 354 22.44 -0.22 30.27
C PHE A 354 22.93 -1.59 30.74
N ASP A 355 22.05 -2.60 30.68
CA ASP A 355 22.37 -3.96 31.12
C ASP A 355 23.50 -4.55 30.24
N LEU A 356 23.46 -4.29 28.93
CA LEU A 356 24.46 -4.76 27.96
C LEU A 356 25.82 -4.08 28.18
N TYR A 357 25.90 -2.76 28.32
CA TYR A 357 27.16 -2.07 28.61
C TYR A 357 27.73 -2.41 29.99
N CYS A 358 26.88 -2.67 30.97
CA CYS A 358 27.34 -3.18 32.27
C CYS A 358 27.99 -4.56 32.13
N SER A 359 27.49 -5.40 31.23
CA SER A 359 28.10 -6.71 30.93
C SER A 359 29.44 -6.61 30.19
N THR A 360 29.61 -5.60 29.33
CA THR A 360 30.87 -5.34 28.59
C THR A 360 31.87 -4.45 29.36
N ALA A 361 31.54 -4.07 30.60
CA ALA A 361 32.32 -3.17 31.46
C ALA A 361 32.46 -1.72 30.93
N GLU A 362 31.60 -1.28 30.02
CA GLU A 362 31.52 0.11 29.52
C GLU A 362 30.66 0.99 30.44
N PHE A 363 31.07 1.15 31.70
CA PHE A 363 30.26 1.82 32.74
C PHE A 363 29.94 3.29 32.46
N ALA A 364 30.75 4.00 31.66
CA ALA A 364 30.49 5.38 31.26
C ALA A 364 29.24 5.50 30.37
N LYS A 365 29.12 4.64 29.34
CA LYS A 365 27.94 4.59 28.47
C LYS A 365 26.72 4.03 29.19
N ALA A 366 26.91 3.08 30.10
CA ALA A 366 25.84 2.60 30.97
C ALA A 366 25.25 3.77 31.80
N ALA A 367 26.10 4.57 32.45
CA ALA A 367 25.65 5.73 33.21
C ALA A 367 24.87 6.75 32.36
N GLU A 368 25.29 6.97 31.10
CA GLU A 368 24.55 7.80 30.14
C GLU A 368 23.16 7.25 29.81
N CYS A 369 23.05 5.95 29.60
CA CYS A 369 21.77 5.30 29.34
C CYS A 369 20.83 5.43 30.54
N LEU A 370 21.34 5.26 31.76
CA LEU A 370 20.55 5.42 32.99
C LEU A 370 20.11 6.87 33.22
N ASP A 371 20.98 7.85 32.97
CA ASP A 371 20.63 9.28 33.10
C ASP A 371 19.53 9.66 32.10
N ARG A 372 19.65 9.23 30.84
CA ARG A 372 18.63 9.45 29.80
C ARG A 372 17.32 8.73 30.09
N ALA A 373 17.37 7.52 30.66
CA ALA A 373 16.17 6.78 31.06
C ALA A 373 15.44 7.50 32.21
N ALA A 374 16.20 7.96 33.22
CA ALA A 374 15.67 8.71 34.35
C ALA A 374 15.09 10.09 33.97
N GLU A 375 15.49 10.66 32.84
CA GLU A 375 14.85 11.87 32.27
C GLU A 375 13.44 11.61 31.75
N VAL A 376 13.20 10.41 31.22
CA VAL A 376 11.93 10.04 30.62
C VAL A 376 10.97 9.50 31.67
N ASP A 377 11.44 8.57 32.51
CA ASP A 377 10.65 7.98 33.59
C ASP A 377 11.47 7.90 34.90
N PRO A 378 11.44 8.95 35.74
CA PRO A 378 12.15 8.95 37.02
C PRO A 378 11.70 7.86 38.00
N TYR A 379 10.52 7.26 37.80
CA TYR A 379 9.86 6.35 38.75
C TYR A 379 9.91 4.88 38.32
N GLU A 380 10.66 4.53 37.27
CA GLU A 380 10.79 3.14 36.82
C GLU A 380 11.31 2.23 37.94
N PRO A 381 10.63 1.11 38.23
CA PRO A 381 11.04 0.19 39.27
C PRO A 381 12.33 -0.53 38.86
N GLY A 382 13.46 -0.10 39.42
CA GLY A 382 14.75 -0.75 39.16
C GLY A 382 15.91 0.24 38.99
N HIS A 383 15.60 1.51 38.72
CA HIS A 383 16.60 2.58 38.63
C HIS A 383 17.55 2.65 39.82
N LEU A 384 17.06 2.48 41.06
CA LEU A 384 17.92 2.45 42.26
C LEU A 384 18.90 1.27 42.25
N LYS A 385 18.46 0.07 41.85
CA LYS A 385 19.33 -1.11 41.73
C LYS A 385 20.39 -0.90 40.65
N ARG A 386 20.01 -0.30 39.52
CA ARG A 386 20.92 0.02 38.41
C ARG A 386 21.92 1.12 38.80
N LEU A 387 21.51 2.10 39.59
CA LEU A 387 22.40 3.11 40.18
C LEU A 387 23.46 2.44 41.07
N ASP A 388 23.06 1.49 41.91
CA ASP A 388 24.01 0.73 42.74
C ASP A 388 25.00 -0.09 41.91
N MET A 389 24.59 -0.62 40.74
CA MET A 389 25.47 -1.40 39.85
C MET A 389 26.64 -0.59 39.26
N ILE A 390 26.46 0.72 39.07
CA ILE A 390 27.48 1.65 38.54
C ILE A 390 28.25 2.38 39.65
N LYS A 391 27.87 2.19 40.92
CA LYS A 391 28.50 2.85 42.08
C LYS A 391 29.96 2.45 42.19
N GLY A 392 30.85 3.45 42.26
CA GLY A 392 32.31 3.26 42.33
C GLY A 392 32.98 2.83 41.02
N LYS A 393 32.22 2.70 39.92
CA LYS A 393 32.74 2.32 38.60
C LYS A 393 32.70 3.46 37.57
N VAL A 394 32.14 4.60 37.96
CA VAL A 394 31.96 5.81 37.14
C VAL A 394 32.48 6.99 37.94
N GLU A 395 32.89 8.06 37.25
CA GLU A 395 33.34 9.30 37.89
C GLU A 395 32.34 9.81 38.95
N ASP A 396 32.88 10.16 40.11
CA ASP A 396 32.13 10.47 41.33
C ASP A 396 31.20 11.69 41.15
N ALA A 397 31.59 12.64 40.30
CA ALA A 397 30.77 13.79 39.92
C ALA A 397 29.54 13.36 39.09
N ARG A 398 29.73 12.49 38.10
CA ARG A 398 28.66 12.00 37.22
C ARG A 398 27.67 11.11 37.98
N PHE A 399 28.20 10.26 38.86
CA PHE A 399 27.37 9.46 39.77
C PHE A 399 26.47 10.32 40.66
N LYS A 400 26.99 11.40 41.27
CA LYS A 400 26.21 12.31 42.11
C LYS A 400 25.11 13.04 41.35
N VAL A 401 25.36 13.45 40.10
CA VAL A 401 24.34 14.08 39.23
C VAL A 401 23.17 13.12 39.01
N ILE A 402 23.46 11.89 38.59
CA ILE A 402 22.43 10.88 38.33
C ILE A 402 21.68 10.53 39.63
N ALA A 403 22.40 10.31 40.73
CA ALA A 403 21.82 10.02 42.04
C ALA A 403 20.90 11.16 42.55
N SER A 404 21.23 12.41 42.25
CA SER A 404 20.41 13.57 42.66
C SER A 404 19.02 13.62 42.02
N ARG A 405 18.85 12.99 40.84
CA ARG A 405 17.55 12.89 40.17
C ARG A 405 16.60 11.96 40.95
N PHE A 406 17.15 10.88 41.51
CA PHE A 406 16.38 9.91 42.31
C PHE A 406 16.16 10.36 43.76
N SER A 407 17.04 11.19 44.33
CA SER A 407 16.90 11.66 45.71
C SER A 407 15.80 12.71 45.91
N SER A 408 15.40 13.44 44.86
CA SER A 408 14.17 14.28 44.90
C SER A 408 12.88 13.46 45.04
N ALA A 409 12.92 12.17 44.67
CA ALA A 409 11.82 11.21 44.82
C ALA A 409 11.90 10.40 46.14
N ALA A 410 12.98 10.56 46.92
CA ALA A 410 13.25 9.79 48.13
C ALA A 410 13.22 10.63 49.42
N LYS A 411 12.32 11.61 49.54
CA LYS A 411 12.04 12.24 50.84
C LYS A 411 11.09 11.34 51.64
N ALA A 412 11.66 10.57 52.57
CA ALA A 412 10.97 9.88 53.65
C ALA A 412 10.50 10.89 54.74
N PRO A 413 9.58 10.50 55.64
CA PRO A 413 8.57 11.38 56.23
C PRO A 413 9.15 12.37 57.24
N GLU A 414 8.91 13.66 57.02
CA GLU A 414 9.03 14.69 58.05
C GLU A 414 7.67 14.85 58.74
N GLU A 415 7.72 14.94 60.06
CA GLU A 415 6.63 15.16 61.01
C GLU A 415 5.70 16.32 60.60
N PRO A 416 4.41 16.27 60.98
CA PRO A 416 3.42 17.20 60.47
C PRO A 416 3.62 18.58 61.06
N VAL A 417 4.09 19.52 60.23
CA VAL A 417 3.89 20.94 60.49
C VAL A 417 2.46 21.26 60.07
N HIS A 418 1.62 21.60 61.06
CA HIS A 418 0.28 22.14 60.86
C HIS A 418 0.30 23.25 59.79
N VAL A 419 -0.42 23.03 58.69
CA VAL A 419 -0.85 24.07 57.76
C VAL A 419 -2.35 23.92 57.59
N ASP A 420 -3.07 25.01 57.86
CA ASP A 420 -4.53 25.08 57.92
C ASP A 420 -5.26 24.45 56.72
N GLU A 421 -6.11 23.49 57.02
CA GLU A 421 -6.74 22.56 56.07
C GLU A 421 -8.10 23.03 55.51
N ARG A 422 -8.49 24.30 55.68
CA ARG A 422 -9.90 24.70 55.46
C ARG A 422 -10.25 25.21 54.05
N THR A 423 -9.30 25.34 53.12
CA THR A 423 -9.60 25.88 51.77
C THR A 423 -9.26 24.96 50.59
N LEU A 424 -8.53 23.86 50.79
CA LEU A 424 -8.16 22.90 49.73
C LEU A 424 -9.16 21.73 49.56
N GLY A 425 -10.04 21.48 50.53
CA GLY A 425 -11.04 20.41 50.46
C GLY A 425 -12.23 20.70 49.53
N ALA A 426 -12.64 21.97 49.41
CA ALA A 426 -13.82 22.33 48.63
C ALA A 426 -13.59 22.23 47.11
N SER A 427 -12.43 22.66 46.61
CA SER A 427 -12.10 22.58 45.18
C SER A 427 -11.90 21.14 44.72
N THR A 428 -11.27 20.31 45.55
CA THR A 428 -11.02 18.89 45.26
C THR A 428 -12.30 18.08 45.25
N LEU A 429 -13.25 18.37 46.16
CA LEU A 429 -14.60 17.80 46.11
C LEU A 429 -15.34 18.19 44.83
N GLN A 430 -15.29 19.46 44.45
CA GLN A 430 -15.99 20.00 43.29
C GLN A 430 -15.45 19.43 41.96
N ASP A 431 -14.13 19.24 41.86
CA ASP A 431 -13.48 18.61 40.71
C ASP A 431 -13.83 17.12 40.61
N LEU A 432 -13.83 16.38 41.72
CA LEU A 432 -14.23 14.98 41.73
C LEU A 432 -15.71 14.79 41.39
N MET A 433 -16.57 15.69 41.85
CA MET A 433 -18.00 15.73 41.48
C MET A 433 -18.17 15.97 39.99
N LEU A 434 -17.48 16.96 39.43
CA LEU A 434 -17.54 17.26 37.99
C LEU A 434 -17.04 16.08 37.14
N GLN A 435 -15.97 15.40 37.57
CA GLN A 435 -15.47 14.19 36.90
C GLN A 435 -16.51 13.07 36.92
N ALA A 436 -17.15 12.83 38.06
CA ALA A 436 -18.19 11.81 38.19
C ALA A 436 -19.43 12.17 37.35
N GLU A 437 -19.80 13.45 37.26
CA GLU A 437 -20.95 13.93 36.48
C GLU A 437 -20.74 13.69 34.99
N ILE A 438 -19.55 14.05 34.49
CA ILE A 438 -19.14 13.81 33.10
C ILE A 438 -19.19 12.31 32.82
N LEU A 439 -18.66 11.46 33.70
CA LEU A 439 -18.65 10.01 33.48
C LEU A 439 -20.06 9.40 33.42
N VAL A 440 -21.02 9.92 34.21
CA VAL A 440 -22.43 9.52 34.14
C VAL A 440 -23.10 9.99 32.84
N GLN A 441 -22.87 11.24 32.43
CA GLN A 441 -23.44 11.79 31.19
C GLN A 441 -22.98 11.03 29.93
N TYR A 442 -21.78 10.46 29.95
CA TYR A 442 -21.23 9.66 28.85
C TYR A 442 -21.42 8.12 29.01
N GLY A 443 -22.28 7.68 29.94
CA GLY A 443 -22.67 6.27 30.07
C GLY A 443 -21.62 5.33 30.69
N MET A 444 -20.51 5.86 31.20
CA MET A 444 -19.42 5.09 31.82
C MET A 444 -19.65 4.89 33.33
N ARG A 445 -20.78 4.27 33.70
CA ARG A 445 -21.22 4.13 35.11
C ARG A 445 -20.16 3.52 36.03
N ASN A 446 -19.45 2.47 35.60
CA ASN A 446 -18.46 1.79 36.45
C ASN A 446 -17.34 2.72 36.92
N LYS A 447 -16.84 3.60 36.04
CA LYS A 447 -15.80 4.59 36.38
C LYS A 447 -16.36 5.75 37.20
N ALA A 448 -17.61 6.14 36.96
CA ALA A 448 -18.29 7.12 37.81
C ALA A 448 -18.43 6.61 39.25
N VAL A 449 -18.71 5.31 39.44
CA VAL A 449 -18.77 4.68 40.77
C VAL A 449 -17.43 4.76 41.49
N GLU A 450 -16.30 4.52 40.81
CA GLU A 450 -14.96 4.65 41.41
C GLU A 450 -14.67 6.08 41.90
N ARG A 451 -15.10 7.10 41.13
CA ARG A 451 -14.96 8.51 41.53
C ARG A 451 -15.86 8.87 42.70
N LEU A 452 -17.09 8.38 42.69
CA LEU A 452 -18.02 8.52 43.81
C LEU A 452 -17.51 7.80 45.09
N GLN A 453 -16.95 6.60 44.97
CA GLN A 453 -16.32 5.90 46.10
C GLN A 453 -15.13 6.69 46.64
N ARG A 454 -14.33 7.29 45.76
CA ARG A 454 -13.22 8.15 46.19
C ARG A 454 -13.70 9.42 46.90
N ILE A 455 -14.81 10.00 46.46
CA ILE A 455 -15.48 11.09 47.20
C ILE A 455 -15.94 10.58 48.56
N GLN A 456 -16.53 9.39 48.66
CA GLN A 456 -16.96 8.79 49.93
C GLN A 456 -15.81 8.55 50.91
N GLU A 457 -14.63 8.17 50.40
CA GLU A 457 -13.41 7.96 51.19
C GLU A 457 -12.80 9.29 51.67
N LEU A 458 -12.77 10.30 50.81
CA LEU A 458 -12.11 11.59 51.10
C LEU A 458 -13.04 12.56 51.85
N PHE A 459 -14.35 12.45 51.65
CA PHE A 459 -15.38 13.35 52.16
C PHE A 459 -16.59 12.56 52.70
N PRO A 460 -16.42 11.85 53.83
CA PRO A 460 -17.48 11.02 54.40
C PRO A 460 -18.68 11.87 54.82
N ARG A 461 -19.88 11.52 54.34
CA ARG A 461 -21.17 12.19 54.60
C ARG A 461 -21.35 13.59 54.02
N GLU A 462 -20.52 14.02 53.07
CA GLU A 462 -20.75 15.30 52.37
C GLU A 462 -22.01 15.29 51.48
N GLU A 463 -22.54 14.12 51.12
CA GLU A 463 -23.82 13.99 50.41
C GLU A 463 -25.04 14.40 51.24
N GLU A 464 -24.93 14.46 52.57
CA GLU A 464 -25.98 15.02 53.45
C GLU A 464 -26.01 16.55 53.38
N ARG A 465 -24.92 17.18 52.96
CA ARG A 465 -24.75 18.65 52.87
C ARG A 465 -24.81 19.18 51.44
N ASN A 466 -24.54 18.33 50.44
CA ASN A 466 -24.46 18.72 49.04
C ASN A 466 -25.49 17.99 48.17
N GLU A 467 -26.57 18.70 47.81
CA GLU A 467 -27.66 18.16 46.99
C GLU A 467 -27.20 17.69 45.60
N ASP A 468 -26.19 18.33 45.01
CA ASP A 468 -25.70 17.99 43.68
C ASP A 468 -24.97 16.63 43.71
N LEU A 469 -24.19 16.37 44.77
CA LEU A 469 -23.56 15.08 44.99
C LEU A 469 -24.61 13.97 45.19
N GLN A 470 -25.69 14.27 45.91
CA GLN A 470 -26.81 13.33 46.11
C GLN A 470 -27.52 12.98 44.79
N ARG A 471 -27.80 13.97 43.94
CA ARG A 471 -28.34 13.74 42.58
C ARG A 471 -27.40 12.91 41.72
N LEU A 472 -26.09 13.11 41.89
CA LEU A 472 -25.06 12.39 41.16
C LEU A 472 -25.00 10.91 41.56
N TYR A 473 -25.06 10.59 42.86
CA TYR A 473 -25.23 9.22 43.37
C TYR A 473 -26.49 8.54 42.81
N MET A 474 -27.63 9.25 42.77
CA MET A 474 -28.88 8.74 42.20
C MET A 474 -28.77 8.47 40.69
N SER A 475 -28.12 9.37 39.94
CA SER A 475 -27.92 9.23 38.49
C SER A 475 -26.95 8.09 38.11
N ALA A 476 -25.97 7.83 38.96
CA ALA A 476 -25.03 6.71 38.83
C ALA A 476 -25.62 5.37 39.29
N GLY A 477 -26.75 5.38 40.02
CA GLY A 477 -27.38 4.19 40.59
C GLY A 477 -26.65 3.62 41.80
N VAL A 478 -25.89 4.45 42.52
CA VAL A 478 -25.07 4.05 43.67
C VAL A 478 -25.70 4.59 44.95
N THR A 479 -26.05 3.71 45.88
CA THR A 479 -26.42 4.10 47.24
C THR A 479 -25.16 4.11 48.11
N PRO A 480 -24.78 5.24 48.73
CA PRO A 480 -23.65 5.26 49.65
C PRO A 480 -23.96 4.32 50.82
N ARG A 481 -23.13 3.28 50.99
CA ARG A 481 -23.28 2.31 52.06
C ARG A 481 -22.39 2.72 53.23
N TYR A 482 -23.02 3.09 54.33
CA TYR A 482 -22.39 3.18 55.64
C TYR A 482 -22.88 2.02 56.49
N ALA A 483 -21.98 1.43 57.28
CA ALA A 483 -22.38 0.41 58.24
C ALA A 483 -23.24 1.06 59.35
N GLY A 484 -24.55 0.83 59.34
CA GLY A 484 -25.44 1.07 60.49
C GLY A 484 -26.72 1.86 60.23
N SER A 485 -27.86 1.15 60.34
CA SER A 485 -29.25 1.58 60.65
C SER A 485 -30.11 2.36 59.62
N ALA A 486 -31.43 2.09 59.70
CA ALA A 486 -32.53 2.30 58.74
C ALA A 486 -33.57 3.38 59.23
N PRO A 487 -34.84 3.50 58.73
CA PRO A 487 -35.29 4.19 57.50
C PRO A 487 -36.50 5.20 57.63
N LEU A 488 -36.75 6.01 56.56
CA LEU A 488 -37.98 6.75 56.08
C LEU A 488 -38.50 8.02 56.84
N PRO A 489 -39.38 8.92 56.29
CA PRO A 489 -40.03 9.08 54.94
C PRO A 489 -40.00 10.54 54.33
N PRO A 490 -40.69 10.85 53.18
CA PRO A 490 -40.43 12.00 52.29
C PRO A 490 -41.51 13.11 52.25
N THR A 491 -41.18 14.29 51.70
CA THR A 491 -42.06 15.35 51.12
C THR A 491 -41.17 16.53 50.67
N ALA A 492 -41.36 17.33 49.61
CA ALA A 492 -42.43 17.56 48.64
C ALA A 492 -41.88 18.32 47.40
N THR A 493 -42.56 18.24 46.26
CA THR A 493 -42.63 19.27 45.19
C THR A 493 -43.57 20.42 45.66
N PRO A 494 -43.85 21.55 44.96
CA PRO A 494 -43.53 21.94 43.56
C PRO A 494 -43.15 23.45 43.37
N SER A 495 -42.91 23.89 42.14
CA SER A 495 -43.75 24.93 41.50
C SER A 495 -43.30 25.29 40.09
N SER A 496 -44.26 25.14 39.18
CA SER A 496 -44.34 25.73 37.84
C SER A 496 -45.25 26.96 37.88
N SER A 497 -44.98 28.01 37.10
CA SER A 497 -45.89 28.46 36.02
C SER A 497 -45.47 29.79 35.36
N SER A 498 -45.79 29.81 34.07
CA SER A 498 -45.72 30.77 32.95
C SER A 498 -46.63 32.02 33.15
N PRO A 499 -47.07 32.85 32.16
CA PRO A 499 -47.04 32.77 30.67
C PRO A 499 -46.80 34.11 29.93
N THR A 500 -46.67 34.14 28.58
CA THR A 500 -47.68 34.56 27.56
C THR A 500 -46.91 34.96 26.28
N ALA A 501 -47.43 35.11 25.05
CA ALA A 501 -48.56 34.63 24.25
C ALA A 501 -48.31 35.12 22.78
N VAL A 502 -48.98 34.49 21.82
CA VAL A 502 -48.85 34.48 20.35
C VAL A 502 -49.28 35.76 19.61
N VAL A 503 -48.68 36.11 18.44
CA VAL A 503 -49.35 36.70 17.23
C VAL A 503 -48.55 36.45 15.92
N ALA A 504 -49.24 36.09 14.82
CA ALA A 504 -48.93 36.32 13.38
C ALA A 504 -50.29 36.46 12.63
N PRO A 505 -50.44 36.78 11.31
CA PRO A 505 -49.47 37.02 10.20
C PRO A 505 -49.83 38.17 9.20
N ALA A 506 -49.03 38.40 8.13
CA ALA A 506 -49.46 38.72 6.73
C ALA A 506 -48.26 39.03 5.76
N ASP A 507 -48.31 38.54 4.51
CA ASP A 507 -47.36 38.73 3.38
C ASP A 507 -47.34 40.15 2.78
N PRO A 508 -46.23 40.61 2.12
CA PRO A 508 -46.21 40.65 0.63
C PRO A 508 -44.81 40.50 -0.06
N ALA A 509 -44.84 40.02 -1.33
CA ALA A 509 -43.99 40.30 -2.53
C ALA A 509 -42.43 40.50 -2.43
N PRO A 510 -41.66 40.16 -3.50
CA PRO A 510 -40.21 39.95 -3.39
C PRO A 510 -39.38 41.25 -3.31
N ASP A 511 -38.45 41.29 -2.34
CA ASP A 511 -37.63 42.43 -1.93
C ASP A 511 -36.17 42.26 -2.41
N PRO A 512 -35.49 43.28 -3.00
CA PRO A 512 -34.09 43.21 -3.44
C PRO A 512 -33.07 43.04 -2.30
N GLY A 513 -33.51 42.95 -1.04
CA GLY A 513 -32.69 42.73 0.16
C GLY A 513 -32.32 41.26 0.46
N ALA A 514 -32.62 40.32 -0.45
CA ALA A 514 -32.39 38.89 -0.25
C ALA A 514 -30.92 38.56 0.09
N ASP A 515 -29.94 39.21 -0.53
CA ASP A 515 -28.52 38.91 -0.30
C ASP A 515 -28.04 39.34 1.09
N VAL A 516 -28.46 40.51 1.59
CA VAL A 516 -28.07 41.01 2.93
C VAL A 516 -28.70 40.18 4.06
N ARG A 517 -29.96 39.75 3.89
CA ARG A 517 -30.65 38.84 4.82
C ARG A 517 -30.03 37.44 4.82
N THR A 518 -29.40 37.07 3.71
CA THR A 518 -28.75 35.77 3.53
C THR A 518 -27.39 35.70 4.25
N PHE A 519 -26.57 36.75 4.15
CA PHE A 519 -25.30 36.83 4.89
C PHE A 519 -25.48 36.92 6.41
N THR A 520 -26.50 37.63 6.88
CA THR A 520 -26.81 37.74 8.31
C THR A 520 -27.22 36.39 8.92
N ARG A 521 -27.97 35.55 8.18
CA ARG A 521 -28.31 34.18 8.58
C ARG A 521 -27.08 33.29 8.75
N VAL A 522 -26.14 33.34 7.82
CA VAL A 522 -24.89 32.56 7.91
C VAL A 522 -24.11 32.93 9.17
N ALA A 523 -23.94 34.22 9.43
CA ALA A 523 -23.17 34.70 10.58
C ALA A 523 -23.81 34.29 11.92
N GLU A 524 -25.14 34.36 12.05
CA GLU A 524 -25.83 34.00 13.29
C GLU A 524 -25.74 32.50 13.58
N ILE A 525 -26.03 31.65 12.58
CA ILE A 525 -25.95 30.20 12.73
C ILE A 525 -24.50 29.80 13.02
N THR A 526 -23.53 30.33 12.25
CA THR A 526 -22.10 30.08 12.49
C THR A 526 -21.72 30.44 13.92
N ARG A 527 -22.12 31.61 14.44
CA ARG A 527 -21.87 31.98 15.83
C ARG A 527 -22.44 30.96 16.82
N LYS A 528 -23.68 30.50 16.63
CA LYS A 528 -24.30 29.48 17.49
C LYS A 528 -23.56 28.14 17.45
N LEU A 529 -23.03 27.74 16.28
CA LEU A 529 -22.25 26.51 16.12
C LEU A 529 -20.92 26.57 16.88
N TYR A 530 -20.18 27.69 16.77
CA TYR A 530 -18.87 27.83 17.41
C TYR A 530 -18.93 28.01 18.93
N HIS A 531 -20.11 28.37 19.48
CA HIS A 531 -20.33 28.38 20.92
C HIS A 531 -20.55 26.99 21.53
N GLN A 532 -20.77 25.96 20.72
CA GLN A 532 -20.97 24.60 21.23
C GLN A 532 -19.63 23.94 21.60
N SER A 533 -19.62 23.25 22.75
CA SER A 533 -18.41 22.63 23.30
C SER A 533 -18.26 21.15 22.96
N THR A 534 -19.29 20.51 22.40
CA THR A 534 -19.30 19.07 22.08
C THR A 534 -19.83 18.81 20.68
N ALA A 535 -19.32 17.77 20.00
CA ALA A 535 -19.75 17.43 18.65
C ALA A 535 -21.26 17.10 18.55
N PRO A 536 -21.89 16.39 19.51
CA PRO A 536 -23.35 16.21 19.52
C PRO A 536 -24.11 17.54 19.61
N ALA A 537 -23.65 18.48 20.44
CA ALA A 537 -24.29 19.79 20.56
C ALA A 537 -24.16 20.64 19.28
N VAL A 538 -23.01 20.57 18.59
CA VAL A 538 -22.82 21.21 17.28
C VAL A 538 -23.81 20.63 16.26
N LEU A 539 -23.91 19.30 16.12
CA LEU A 539 -24.85 18.65 15.20
C LEU A 539 -26.30 19.04 15.51
N SER A 540 -26.70 18.96 16.78
CA SER A 540 -28.06 19.28 17.20
C SER A 540 -28.43 20.73 16.93
N THR A 541 -27.51 21.66 17.24
CA THR A 541 -27.71 23.08 16.98
C THR A 541 -27.79 23.35 15.48
N ALA A 542 -26.91 22.74 14.68
CA ALA A 542 -26.91 22.93 13.24
C ALA A 542 -28.22 22.49 12.60
N VAL A 543 -28.63 21.26 12.89
CA VAL A 543 -29.80 20.64 12.28
C VAL A 543 -31.09 21.36 12.72
N LYS A 544 -31.14 21.84 13.97
CA LYS A 544 -32.25 22.65 14.48
C LYS A 544 -32.31 24.03 13.84
N GLU A 545 -31.21 24.79 13.85
CA GLU A 545 -31.17 26.16 13.32
C GLU A 545 -31.40 26.19 11.80
N ILE A 546 -30.77 25.27 11.05
CA ILE A 546 -30.99 25.14 9.61
C ILE A 546 -32.43 24.70 9.31
N GLY A 547 -32.93 23.72 10.06
CA GLY A 547 -34.31 23.25 9.90
C GLY A 547 -35.35 24.34 10.14
N MET A 548 -35.17 25.15 11.20
CA MET A 548 -36.07 26.27 11.52
C MET A 548 -35.95 27.40 10.49
N GLN A 549 -34.73 27.78 10.09
CA GLN A 549 -34.50 28.94 9.22
C GLN A 549 -34.98 28.72 7.78
N TRP A 550 -34.95 27.48 7.30
CA TRP A 550 -35.45 27.09 5.97
C TRP A 550 -36.83 26.43 6.00
N GLU A 551 -37.51 26.45 7.16
CA GLU A 551 -38.84 25.86 7.36
C GLU A 551 -38.93 24.42 6.83
N ALA A 552 -37.87 23.64 7.04
CA ALA A 552 -37.80 22.26 6.60
C ALA A 552 -38.72 21.39 7.46
N ALA A 553 -39.47 20.48 6.84
CA ALA A 553 -40.23 19.47 7.58
C ALA A 553 -39.29 18.56 8.38
N ARG A 554 -38.11 18.29 7.81
CA ARG A 554 -37.03 17.56 8.45
C ARG A 554 -35.69 18.09 8.00
N CYS A 555 -34.75 18.18 8.92
CA CYS A 555 -33.34 18.38 8.63
C CYS A 555 -32.57 17.23 9.29
N ILE A 556 -31.63 16.60 8.59
CA ILE A 556 -30.83 15.48 9.09
C ILE A 556 -29.37 15.76 8.76
N ALA A 557 -28.49 15.67 9.74
CA ALA A 557 -27.04 15.64 9.48
C ALA A 557 -26.50 14.26 9.86
N VAL A 558 -25.76 13.64 8.94
CA VAL A 558 -25.10 12.36 9.17
C VAL A 558 -23.63 12.49 8.83
N MET A 559 -22.78 12.16 9.80
CA MET A 559 -21.33 12.08 9.66
C MET A 559 -20.94 10.63 9.38
N GLY A 560 -20.09 10.41 8.38
CA GLY A 560 -19.66 9.07 7.98
C GLY A 560 -19.19 9.04 6.54
N LYS A 561 -18.17 8.23 6.25
CA LYS A 561 -17.71 8.00 4.88
C LYS A 561 -18.69 7.10 4.14
N ALA A 562 -18.82 7.30 2.83
CA ALA A 562 -19.66 6.45 1.99
C ALA A 562 -19.27 4.96 2.16
N GLY A 563 -20.25 4.11 2.50
CA GLY A 563 -20.03 2.67 2.74
C GLY A 563 -19.61 2.29 4.16
N MET A 564 -19.41 3.24 5.07
CA MET A 564 -19.19 2.99 6.50
C MET A 564 -20.44 3.33 7.33
N PRO A 565 -20.63 2.70 8.51
CA PRO A 565 -21.71 3.10 9.41
C PRO A 565 -21.52 4.55 9.87
N ALA A 566 -22.63 5.26 10.06
CA ALA A 566 -22.62 6.64 10.52
C ALA A 566 -21.90 6.78 11.88
N THR A 567 -20.92 7.68 11.94
CA THR A 567 -20.15 7.97 13.16
C THR A 567 -20.94 8.86 14.12
N ALA A 568 -21.80 9.73 13.59
CA ALA A 568 -22.72 10.56 14.34
C ALA A 568 -23.92 10.95 13.46
N MET A 569 -25.09 11.09 14.06
CA MET A 569 -26.29 11.58 13.36
C MET A 569 -27.15 12.42 14.30
N ASP A 570 -27.83 13.42 13.76
CA ASP A 570 -28.93 14.10 14.46
C ASP A 570 -30.03 14.54 13.49
N GLU A 571 -31.25 14.71 14.01
CA GLU A 571 -32.46 14.97 13.26
C GLU A 571 -33.33 16.05 13.93
N PHE A 572 -33.72 17.05 13.14
CA PHE A 572 -34.76 18.02 13.46
C PHE A 572 -36.03 17.66 12.70
N CYS A 573 -37.17 17.67 13.39
CA CYS A 573 -38.50 17.48 12.83
C CYS A 573 -39.36 18.69 13.16
N ALA A 574 -40.04 19.26 12.16
CA ALA A 574 -41.03 20.31 12.38
C ALA A 574 -42.27 19.75 13.13
N GLU A 575 -43.04 20.64 13.74
CA GLU A 575 -44.26 20.27 14.47
C GLU A 575 -45.22 19.44 13.60
N GLY A 576 -45.67 18.30 14.12
CA GLY A 576 -46.51 17.35 13.39
C GLY A 576 -45.77 16.29 12.55
N THR A 577 -44.44 16.31 12.47
CA THR A 577 -43.64 15.32 11.74
C THR A 577 -43.08 14.24 12.69
N LYS A 578 -43.27 12.96 12.37
CA LYS A 578 -42.76 11.83 13.17
C LYS A 578 -41.25 11.63 12.93
N ARG A 579 -40.47 11.37 13.98
CA ARG A 579 -39.04 11.01 13.87
C ARG A 579 -38.85 9.72 13.06
N MET A 580 -37.78 9.69 12.28
CA MET A 580 -37.43 8.55 11.42
C MET A 580 -36.63 7.53 12.22
N SER A 581 -36.74 6.24 11.87
CA SER A 581 -35.86 5.23 12.47
C SER A 581 -34.41 5.43 12.01
N PRO A 582 -33.39 5.19 12.86
CA PRO A 582 -31.99 5.28 12.47
C PRO A 582 -31.62 4.39 11.27
N ALA A 583 -32.31 3.24 11.12
CA ALA A 583 -32.15 2.34 9.99
C ALA A 583 -32.64 2.97 8.67
N ALA A 584 -33.80 3.61 8.68
CA ALA A 584 -34.32 4.33 7.51
C ALA A 584 -33.46 5.55 7.15
N ILE A 585 -32.93 6.27 8.14
CA ILE A 585 -31.97 7.37 7.90
C ILE A 585 -30.73 6.82 7.19
N GLY A 586 -30.17 5.70 7.65
CA GLY A 586 -29.02 5.05 7.02
C GLY A 586 -29.28 4.62 5.57
N GLU A 587 -30.44 4.02 5.29
CA GLU A 587 -30.84 3.60 3.94
C GLU A 587 -30.98 4.80 2.99
N LEU A 588 -31.63 5.88 3.44
CA LEU A 588 -31.77 7.13 2.70
C LEU A 588 -30.40 7.77 2.39
N VAL A 589 -29.57 7.92 3.42
CA VAL A 589 -28.24 8.54 3.30
C VAL A 589 -27.32 7.77 2.37
N THR A 590 -27.35 6.43 2.43
CA THR A 590 -26.56 5.58 1.53
C THR A 590 -26.96 5.79 0.07
N CYS A 591 -28.27 5.89 -0.19
CA CYS A 591 -28.81 6.13 -1.53
C CYS A 591 -28.47 7.53 -2.05
N LEU A 592 -28.52 8.55 -1.19
CA LEU A 592 -28.16 9.92 -1.56
C LEU A 592 -26.65 10.04 -1.81
N HIS A 593 -25.81 9.37 -1.01
CA HIS A 593 -24.36 9.35 -1.22
C HIS A 593 -23.95 8.82 -2.59
N SER A 594 -24.61 7.75 -3.08
CA SER A 594 -24.33 7.17 -4.40
C SER A 594 -24.88 8.01 -5.55
N ALA A 595 -25.97 8.75 -5.33
CA ALA A 595 -26.59 9.60 -6.35
C ALA A 595 -25.87 10.96 -6.55
N MET A 596 -25.14 11.45 -5.55
CA MET A 596 -24.47 12.76 -5.61
C MET A 596 -23.13 12.73 -6.38
N GLN A 597 -23.02 13.56 -7.43
CA GLN A 597 -21.75 13.90 -8.07
C GLN A 597 -20.85 14.69 -7.09
N GLN A 598 -19.52 14.70 -7.27
CA GLN A 598 -18.63 15.25 -6.25
C GLN A 598 -18.82 16.78 -6.06
N HIS A 599 -18.88 17.21 -4.79
CA HIS A 599 -18.96 18.60 -4.28
C HIS A 599 -20.22 19.46 -4.53
N GLU A 600 -21.26 18.96 -5.21
CA GLU A 600 -22.48 19.73 -5.47
C GLU A 600 -23.71 19.25 -4.68
N PRO A 601 -24.58 20.18 -4.22
CA PRO A 601 -25.89 19.83 -3.68
C PRO A 601 -26.77 19.12 -4.72
N LEU A 602 -27.53 18.12 -4.28
CA LEU A 602 -28.48 17.38 -5.10
C LEU A 602 -29.92 17.66 -4.64
N GLU A 603 -30.72 18.21 -5.55
CA GLU A 603 -32.15 18.43 -5.36
C GLU A 603 -32.97 17.34 -6.07
N ILE A 604 -33.92 16.75 -5.36
CA ILE A 604 -34.85 15.74 -5.88
C ILE A 604 -36.27 16.21 -5.66
N GLN A 605 -36.98 16.44 -6.77
CA GLN A 605 -38.41 16.73 -6.79
C GLN A 605 -39.20 15.41 -6.88
N ASP A 606 -40.33 15.34 -6.18
CA ASP A 606 -41.16 14.14 -6.02
C ASP A 606 -40.34 12.85 -5.74
N PRO A 607 -39.76 12.75 -4.52
CA PRO A 607 -38.95 11.61 -4.09
C PRO A 607 -39.58 10.24 -4.32
N ALA A 608 -40.92 10.14 -4.28
CA ALA A 608 -41.65 8.89 -4.48
C ALA A 608 -41.58 8.37 -5.93
N ARG A 609 -41.38 9.26 -6.91
CA ARG A 609 -41.30 8.93 -8.35
C ARG A 609 -39.88 8.95 -8.90
N SER A 610 -38.91 9.44 -8.14
CA SER A 610 -37.51 9.55 -8.58
C SER A 610 -36.85 8.18 -8.76
N SER A 611 -36.19 7.97 -9.90
CA SER A 611 -35.37 6.78 -10.17
C SER A 611 -34.13 6.69 -9.29
N LEU A 612 -33.66 7.82 -8.74
CA LEU A 612 -32.46 7.91 -7.91
C LEU A 612 -32.66 7.33 -6.51
N LEU A 613 -33.90 7.21 -6.03
CA LEU A 613 -34.23 6.75 -4.67
C LEU A 613 -34.92 5.38 -4.64
N GLN A 614 -34.81 4.59 -5.71
CA GLN A 614 -35.47 3.28 -5.81
C GLN A 614 -35.04 2.28 -4.74
N SER A 615 -33.77 2.33 -4.33
CA SER A 615 -33.22 1.46 -3.29
C SER A 615 -33.61 1.88 -1.87
N ALA A 616 -34.12 3.10 -1.68
CA ALA A 616 -34.53 3.65 -0.38
C ALA A 616 -36.07 3.77 -0.23
N LYS A 617 -36.84 2.98 -0.98
CA LYS A 617 -38.32 3.03 -0.97
C LYS A 617 -38.94 2.81 0.41
N LYS A 618 -38.32 1.98 1.25
CA LYS A 618 -38.81 1.73 2.62
C LYS A 618 -38.59 2.95 3.51
N ALA A 619 -37.40 3.55 3.44
CA ALA A 619 -37.08 4.79 4.14
C ALA A 619 -37.97 5.96 3.70
N LEU A 620 -38.29 6.06 2.40
CA LEU A 620 -39.23 7.06 1.88
C LEU A 620 -40.64 6.95 2.49
N GLY A 621 -41.07 5.74 2.85
CA GLY A 621 -42.34 5.52 3.56
C GLY A 621 -42.36 6.13 4.97
N GLU A 622 -41.21 6.19 5.66
CA GLU A 622 -41.08 6.80 6.99
C GLU A 622 -40.91 8.32 6.93
N ILE A 623 -40.38 8.85 5.82
CA ILE A 623 -40.26 10.30 5.58
C ILE A 623 -41.66 10.94 5.47
N GLY A 624 -42.64 10.22 4.92
CA GLY A 624 -43.98 10.71 4.64
C GLY A 624 -44.08 11.36 3.25
N ALA A 625 -45.11 12.17 3.01
CA ALA A 625 -45.33 12.87 1.74
C ALA A 625 -44.36 14.05 1.53
N ALA A 626 -43.05 13.80 1.61
CA ALA A 626 -42.05 14.78 1.21
C ALA A 626 -42.16 15.02 -0.31
N ALA A 627 -42.38 16.28 -0.69
CA ALA A 627 -42.48 16.70 -2.08
C ALA A 627 -41.11 17.08 -2.66
N THR A 628 -40.14 17.47 -1.81
CA THR A 628 -38.79 17.84 -2.23
C THR A 628 -37.76 17.39 -1.19
N ILE A 629 -36.63 16.83 -1.65
CA ILE A 629 -35.44 16.52 -0.85
C ILE A 629 -34.25 17.29 -1.40
N LEU A 630 -33.52 18.01 -0.54
CA LEU A 630 -32.23 18.61 -0.85
C LEU A 630 -31.13 17.91 -0.04
N SER A 631 -30.05 17.54 -0.71
CA SER A 631 -28.90 16.89 -0.10
C SER A 631 -27.65 17.72 -0.34
N VAL A 632 -26.97 18.14 0.72
CA VAL A 632 -25.77 18.96 0.69
C VAL A 632 -24.60 18.14 1.25
N PRO A 633 -23.47 18.02 0.53
CA PRO A 633 -22.34 17.25 1.03
C PRO A 633 -21.61 18.01 2.14
N LEU A 634 -21.25 17.34 3.23
CA LEU A 634 -20.37 17.87 4.26
C LEU A 634 -18.94 17.52 3.89
N MET A 635 -18.10 18.52 3.59
CA MET A 635 -16.74 18.33 3.05
C MET A 635 -15.68 18.66 4.11
N ASP A 636 -14.64 17.84 4.21
CA ASP A 636 -13.41 18.12 4.96
C ASP A 636 -12.22 18.11 3.97
N GLY A 637 -11.87 19.29 3.47
CA GLY A 637 -10.98 19.42 2.32
C GLY A 637 -11.59 18.78 1.07
N GLU A 638 -10.86 17.83 0.47
CA GLU A 638 -11.31 17.06 -0.71
C GLU A 638 -12.17 15.82 -0.33
N GLU A 639 -12.21 15.43 0.96
CA GLU A 639 -12.96 14.25 1.40
C GLU A 639 -14.39 14.58 1.83
N ARG A 640 -15.38 13.79 1.37
CA ARG A 640 -16.78 13.92 1.83
C ARG A 640 -16.91 13.28 3.22
N ALA A 641 -16.98 14.11 4.26
CA ALA A 641 -17.08 13.72 5.67
C ALA A 641 -18.50 13.31 6.11
N GLY A 642 -19.52 13.72 5.35
CA GLY A 642 -20.92 13.37 5.63
C GLY A 642 -21.92 14.01 4.67
N ILE A 643 -23.18 14.06 5.08
CA ILE A 643 -24.28 14.64 4.31
C ILE A 643 -25.28 15.38 5.22
N LEU A 644 -25.81 16.49 4.71
CA LEU A 644 -26.90 17.25 5.29
C LEU A 644 -28.12 17.12 4.37
N VAL A 645 -29.26 16.66 4.90
CA VAL A 645 -30.48 16.40 4.13
C VAL A 645 -31.62 17.26 4.67
N LEU A 646 -32.26 18.02 3.79
CA LEU A 646 -33.45 18.82 4.09
C LEU A 646 -34.63 18.25 3.31
N THR A 647 -35.79 18.15 3.95
CA THR A 647 -37.02 17.68 3.30
C THR A 647 -38.17 18.66 3.52
N HIS A 648 -39.00 18.85 2.50
CA HIS A 648 -40.21 19.68 2.56
C HIS A 648 -41.43 18.87 2.13
N ASN A 649 -42.54 19.03 2.85
CA ASN A 649 -43.83 18.37 2.53
C ASN A 649 -44.63 19.10 1.43
N ARG A 650 -44.14 20.25 0.97
CA ARG A 650 -44.70 21.03 -0.13
C ARG A 650 -43.65 21.17 -1.23
N PRO A 651 -44.04 21.15 -2.51
CA PRO A 651 -43.09 21.31 -3.60
C PRO A 651 -42.41 22.68 -3.45
N ARG A 652 -41.09 22.67 -3.30
CA ARG A 652 -40.26 23.86 -3.13
C ARG A 652 -39.13 23.79 -4.15
N SER A 653 -38.96 24.82 -4.96
CA SER A 653 -37.78 24.98 -5.82
C SER A 653 -36.68 25.70 -5.03
N TRP A 654 -35.48 25.13 -5.00
CA TRP A 654 -34.34 25.76 -4.34
C TRP A 654 -33.70 26.81 -5.25
N GLN A 655 -33.53 28.03 -4.73
CA GLN A 655 -32.82 29.08 -5.45
C GLN A 655 -31.30 28.83 -5.35
N GLN A 656 -30.55 29.23 -6.37
CA GLN A 656 -29.09 29.03 -6.40
C GLN A 656 -28.39 29.76 -5.24
N SER A 657 -28.93 30.90 -4.80
CA SER A 657 -28.46 31.62 -3.60
C SER A 657 -28.62 30.81 -2.31
N ASP A 658 -29.77 30.16 -2.11
CA ASP A 658 -30.01 29.28 -0.95
C ASP A 658 -29.05 28.08 -0.95
N MET A 659 -28.75 27.51 -2.12
CA MET A 659 -27.81 26.38 -2.24
C MET A 659 -26.39 26.77 -1.83
N VAL A 660 -25.90 27.94 -2.26
CA VAL A 660 -24.58 28.47 -1.88
C VAL A 660 -24.49 28.67 -0.36
N VAL A 661 -25.57 29.13 0.24
CA VAL A 661 -25.65 29.43 1.68
C VAL A 661 -25.66 28.16 2.51
N LEU A 662 -26.48 27.18 2.11
CA LEU A 662 -26.52 25.88 2.76
C LEU A 662 -25.20 25.14 2.61
N LYS A 663 -24.51 25.26 1.47
CA LYS A 663 -23.15 24.76 1.28
C LYS A 663 -22.16 25.44 2.23
N THR A 664 -22.22 26.77 2.34
CA THR A 664 -21.37 27.53 3.27
C THR A 664 -21.61 27.12 4.73
N LEU A 665 -22.87 26.91 5.12
CA LEU A 665 -23.22 26.43 6.46
C LEU A 665 -22.76 24.99 6.69
N ALA A 666 -22.89 24.12 5.70
CA ALA A 666 -22.35 22.75 5.73
C ALA A 666 -20.83 22.78 5.99
N ASP A 667 -20.08 23.64 5.31
CA ASP A 667 -18.64 23.80 5.53
C ASP A 667 -18.35 24.30 6.96
N GLN A 668 -19.09 25.32 7.43
CA GLN A 668 -18.94 25.83 8.80
C GLN A 668 -19.31 24.79 9.88
N MET A 669 -20.28 23.91 9.59
CA MET A 669 -20.64 22.79 10.48
C MET A 669 -19.49 21.80 10.61
N VAL A 670 -18.84 21.40 9.51
CA VAL A 670 -17.69 20.48 9.56
C VAL A 670 -16.56 21.11 10.38
N ILE A 671 -16.28 22.40 10.17
CA ILE A 671 -15.25 23.12 10.93
C ILE A 671 -15.59 23.15 12.44
N ALA A 672 -16.84 23.43 12.79
CA ALA A 672 -17.30 23.44 14.18
C ALA A 672 -17.24 22.04 14.83
N LEU A 673 -17.53 20.98 14.07
CA LEU A 673 -17.43 19.60 14.54
C LEU A 673 -15.98 19.19 14.79
N ASN A 674 -15.08 19.53 13.88
CA ASN A 674 -13.65 19.29 14.03
C ASN A 674 -13.09 20.07 15.25
N ASN A 675 -13.53 21.31 15.44
CA ASN A 675 -13.21 22.11 16.64
C ASN A 675 -13.64 21.42 17.94
N ALA A 676 -14.89 20.94 18.01
CA ALA A 676 -15.40 20.26 19.19
C ALA A 676 -14.69 18.92 19.42
N GLY A 677 -14.33 18.21 18.35
CA GLY A 677 -13.52 16.99 18.39
C GLY A 677 -12.11 17.23 18.94
N LEU A 678 -11.45 18.29 18.50
CA LEU A 678 -10.13 18.71 18.99
C LEU A 678 -10.19 19.13 20.46
N ARG A 679 -11.18 19.92 20.87
CA ARG A 679 -11.37 20.28 22.29
C ARG A 679 -11.58 19.04 23.16
N ARG A 680 -12.35 18.06 22.68
CA ARG A 680 -12.52 16.77 23.35
C ARG A 680 -11.20 16.00 23.41
N LEU A 681 -10.45 15.96 22.32
CA LEU A 681 -9.14 15.30 22.27
C LEU A 681 -8.17 15.96 23.25
N VAL A 682 -8.12 17.29 23.30
CA VAL A 682 -7.33 18.06 24.28
C VAL A 682 -7.77 17.73 25.70
N LYS A 683 -9.07 17.67 25.98
CA LYS A 683 -9.63 17.33 27.30
C LYS A 683 -9.45 15.85 27.69
N ASN A 684 -9.32 14.95 26.71
CA ASN A 684 -9.13 13.51 26.93
C ASN A 684 -7.65 13.12 26.97
N LEU A 685 -6.79 13.82 26.22
CA LEU A 685 -5.32 13.68 26.22
C LEU A 685 -4.65 14.57 27.26
N SER A 686 -5.41 15.46 27.92
CA SER A 686 -4.94 16.21 29.08
C SER A 686 -4.83 15.27 30.27
N VAL A 687 -3.77 14.47 30.29
CA VAL A 687 -3.01 14.33 31.52
C VAL A 687 -2.22 15.62 31.62
N THR A 688 -2.85 16.69 32.12
CA THR A 688 -2.09 17.87 32.54
C THR A 688 -1.02 17.38 33.52
N ASP A 689 0.21 17.86 33.36
CA ASP A 689 1.23 17.62 34.36
C ASP A 689 0.74 18.22 35.69
N GLU A 690 0.61 17.38 36.72
CA GLU A 690 0.06 17.74 38.02
C GLU A 690 0.84 18.90 38.68
N LYS A 691 2.11 19.09 38.30
CA LYS A 691 2.97 20.15 38.82
C LYS A 691 2.79 21.50 38.13
N SER A 692 2.52 21.51 36.82
CA SER A 692 2.48 22.74 36.01
C SER A 692 1.08 23.11 35.53
N GLY A 693 0.12 22.18 35.55
CA GLY A 693 -1.19 22.34 34.93
C GLY A 693 -1.14 22.44 33.40
N LEU A 694 0.05 22.34 32.79
CA LEU A 694 0.25 22.41 31.34
C LEU A 694 0.09 21.03 30.69
N LEU A 695 -0.19 21.03 29.40
CA LEU A 695 -0.25 19.80 28.61
C LEU A 695 1.12 19.12 28.60
N LYS A 696 1.12 17.78 28.76
CA LYS A 696 2.32 16.96 28.53
C LYS A 696 2.85 17.17 27.11
N ARG A 697 4.16 16.91 26.96
CA ARG A 697 4.90 17.14 25.72
C ARG A 697 4.27 16.50 24.49
N ALA A 698 3.90 15.22 24.60
CA ALA A 698 3.22 14.49 23.53
C ALA A 698 1.89 15.17 23.12
N SER A 699 1.11 15.62 24.10
CA SER A 699 -0.22 16.20 23.89
C SER A 699 -0.21 17.56 23.19
N TYR A 700 0.77 18.45 23.47
CA TYR A 700 0.84 19.73 22.76
C TYR A 700 1.41 19.60 21.34
N LEU A 701 2.29 18.62 21.08
CA LEU A 701 2.84 18.38 19.75
C LEU A 701 1.77 17.87 18.79
N ASP A 702 0.93 16.93 19.24
CA ASP A 702 -0.20 16.45 18.42
C ASP A 702 -1.19 17.58 18.12
N LEU A 703 -1.45 18.45 19.10
CA LEU A 703 -2.28 19.64 18.90
C LEU A 703 -1.64 20.63 17.92
N LEU A 704 -0.34 20.89 18.04
CA LEU A 704 0.40 21.77 17.13
C LEU A 704 0.39 21.22 15.70
N MET A 705 0.53 19.91 15.52
CA MET A 705 0.47 19.26 14.20
C MET A 705 -0.93 19.27 13.61
N ALA A 706 -1.98 19.16 14.44
CA ALA A 706 -3.35 19.31 13.98
C ALA A 706 -3.64 20.75 13.54
N GLU A 707 -3.26 21.75 14.34
CA GLU A 707 -3.44 23.16 14.02
C GLU A 707 -2.57 23.62 12.83
N SER A 708 -1.37 23.05 12.65
CA SER A 708 -0.54 23.35 11.48
C SER A 708 -1.16 22.81 10.19
N LYS A 709 -1.66 21.57 10.18
CA LYS A 709 -2.39 21.01 9.04
C LYS A 709 -3.63 21.82 8.72
N ARG A 710 -4.38 22.22 9.75
CA ARG A 710 -5.55 23.06 9.61
C ARG A 710 -5.22 24.44 9.04
N ALA A 711 -4.14 25.05 9.51
CA ALA A 711 -3.69 26.35 9.03
C ALA A 711 -3.32 26.31 7.54
N VAL A 712 -2.67 25.22 7.10
CA VAL A 712 -2.38 24.96 5.68
C VAL A 712 -3.67 24.79 4.87
N GLN A 713 -4.60 23.96 5.34
CA GLN A 713 -5.87 23.71 4.65
C GLN A 713 -6.73 24.97 4.51
N ASN A 714 -6.75 25.82 5.53
CA ASN A 714 -7.56 27.04 5.56
C ASN A 714 -6.84 28.29 5.04
N SER A 715 -5.59 28.16 4.57
CA SER A 715 -4.74 29.29 4.15
C SER A 715 -4.62 30.40 5.21
N THR A 716 -4.64 30.05 6.50
CA THR A 716 -4.54 31.00 7.61
C THR A 716 -3.11 31.05 8.15
N PRO A 717 -2.55 32.23 8.48
CA PRO A 717 -1.23 32.33 9.07
C PRO A 717 -1.21 31.74 10.50
N LEU A 718 -0.26 30.85 10.78
CA LEU A 718 -0.03 30.26 12.09
C LEU A 718 1.26 30.83 12.71
N THR A 719 1.20 31.26 13.96
CA THR A 719 2.38 31.69 14.73
C THR A 719 2.57 30.75 15.92
N VAL A 720 3.81 30.28 16.11
CA VAL A 720 4.20 29.43 17.25
C VAL A 720 5.12 30.23 18.15
N VAL A 721 4.78 30.32 19.43
CA VAL A 721 5.61 30.97 20.45
C VAL A 721 6.19 29.90 21.37
N LEU A 722 7.52 29.77 21.38
CA LEU A 722 8.24 28.89 22.29
C LEU A 722 8.72 29.69 23.50
N LEU A 723 8.17 29.38 24.67
CA LEU A 723 8.52 30.02 25.94
C LEU A 723 9.26 29.01 26.82
N GLN A 724 10.49 29.34 27.21
CA GLN A 724 11.22 28.58 28.22
C GLN A 724 11.11 29.32 29.55
N PHE A 725 10.34 28.76 30.48
CA PHE A 725 10.32 29.26 31.86
C PHE A 725 11.61 28.83 32.56
N GLY A 726 12.36 29.80 33.11
CA GLY A 726 13.62 29.53 33.78
C GLY A 726 13.47 28.61 35.00
N LYS A 727 14.57 27.98 35.44
CA LYS A 727 14.59 27.20 36.69
C LYS A 727 14.15 28.13 37.83
N SER A 728 13.18 27.71 38.64
CA SER A 728 12.60 28.51 39.74
C SER A 728 13.68 29.16 40.64
N GLY A 729 14.76 28.43 40.94
CA GLY A 729 15.89 28.95 41.73
C GLY A 729 16.76 30.01 41.06
N ALA A 730 16.78 30.08 39.72
CA ALA A 730 17.46 31.13 38.97
C ALA A 730 16.59 32.38 38.86
N MET A 731 15.28 32.23 38.63
CA MET A 731 14.36 33.37 38.54
C MET A 731 14.20 34.12 39.87
N VAL A 732 14.20 33.41 41.00
CA VAL A 732 14.20 34.03 42.35
C VAL A 732 15.50 34.79 42.63
N LYS A 733 16.64 34.30 42.11
CA LYS A 733 17.95 34.97 42.24
C LYS A 733 18.09 36.20 41.34
N GLU A 734 17.48 36.17 40.16
CA GLU A 734 17.68 37.18 39.12
C GLU A 734 16.64 38.32 39.20
N HIS A 735 15.44 38.04 39.70
CA HIS A 735 14.35 39.03 39.80
C HIS A 735 13.85 39.29 41.22
N GLY A 736 14.43 38.62 42.23
CA GLY A 736 13.93 38.68 43.60
C GLY A 736 12.57 37.98 43.74
N VAL A 737 12.19 37.67 44.97
CA VAL A 737 10.84 37.18 45.26
C VAL A 737 9.85 38.27 44.83
N PRO A 738 8.81 37.97 44.01
CA PRO A 738 7.76 38.95 43.79
C PRO A 738 7.15 39.26 45.16
N LEU A 739 7.28 40.51 45.58
CA LEU A 739 6.70 41.04 46.81
C LEU A 739 5.25 40.54 46.89
N ARG A 740 4.94 39.78 47.94
CA ARG A 740 3.56 39.69 48.42
C ARG A 740 3.11 41.14 48.59
N TYR A 741 1.97 41.47 48.00
CA TYR A 741 1.23 42.66 48.37
C TYR A 741 0.87 42.49 49.85
N ASP A 742 1.74 42.98 50.74
CA ASP A 742 1.34 43.36 52.08
C ASP A 742 0.68 44.73 51.92
N ASP A 743 -0.63 44.74 52.11
CA ASP A 743 -1.39 45.94 52.44
C ASP A 743 -0.73 46.57 53.67
N ASP A 744 0.04 47.64 53.49
CA ASP A 744 0.11 48.73 54.46
C ASP A 744 0.85 49.96 53.89
N CYS A 745 0.10 51.06 53.80
CA CYS A 745 0.54 52.38 53.40
C CYS A 745 1.43 53.05 54.47
N HIS A 746 2.63 53.52 54.12
CA HIS A 746 3.07 54.91 54.36
C HIS A 746 4.46 55.23 53.77
N PRO A 747 4.74 56.49 53.34
CA PRO A 747 5.91 56.81 52.52
C PRO A 747 7.00 57.57 53.29
N ALA A 748 8.28 57.28 53.01
CA ALA A 748 9.36 58.24 53.26
C ALA A 748 10.63 57.95 52.44
N ARG A 749 11.00 58.93 51.60
CA ARG A 749 12.35 59.55 51.40
C ARG A 749 13.56 58.64 51.13
N ARG A 750 14.64 59.03 50.44
CA ARG A 750 15.11 60.09 49.53
C ARG A 750 16.64 59.83 49.47
N ASP A 751 17.27 60.05 48.32
CA ASP A 751 18.74 60.14 48.12
C ASP A 751 19.54 58.81 48.31
N GLY A 752 20.57 58.47 47.53
CA GLY A 752 21.33 59.18 46.51
C GLY A 752 22.80 58.76 46.60
N ARG A 753 23.47 58.63 45.45
CA ARG A 753 24.96 58.63 45.26
C ARG A 753 25.71 57.43 45.89
N LYS A 754 26.87 56.95 45.43
CA LYS A 754 27.92 57.36 44.47
C LYS A 754 28.89 56.16 44.34
N ARG A 755 29.59 56.05 43.20
CA ARG A 755 31.05 55.79 42.96
C ARG A 755 31.78 54.76 43.86
N SER A 756 32.68 53.90 43.42
CA SER A 756 33.83 54.06 42.49
C SER A 756 34.43 52.65 42.30
N HIS A 757 34.78 52.21 41.09
CA HIS A 757 36.07 52.44 40.40
C HIS A 757 37.32 51.97 41.15
N ALA A 758 37.90 50.86 40.68
CA ALA A 758 39.30 50.62 40.32
C ALA A 758 39.46 49.09 40.22
N GLY A 759 39.92 48.50 39.13
CA GLY A 759 40.81 49.03 38.13
C GLY A 759 41.93 48.02 37.92
N ASP A 760 42.04 47.58 36.68
CA ASP A 760 43.30 47.48 35.95
C ASP A 760 44.16 46.24 36.29
N ARG A 761 44.75 45.51 35.36
CA ARG A 761 45.14 45.63 33.93
C ARG A 761 45.72 44.24 33.61
N LYS A 762 45.98 43.77 32.39
CA LYS A 762 46.17 44.28 31.03
C LYS A 762 46.17 42.99 30.18
N ALA A 763 45.45 42.93 29.06
CA ALA A 763 45.96 43.26 27.72
C ALA A 763 46.97 42.22 27.19
N ALA A 764 46.98 41.83 25.93
CA ALA A 764 46.18 42.14 24.74
C ALA A 764 46.76 41.25 23.62
N GLN A 765 46.33 41.55 22.39
CA GLN A 765 46.88 41.13 21.10
C GLN A 765 46.38 39.78 20.60
N ASP A 766 45.83 39.68 19.40
CA ASP A 766 45.50 40.67 18.36
C ASP A 766 44.73 39.91 17.26
N ARG A 767 43.83 40.62 16.58
CA ARG A 767 43.45 40.56 15.15
C ARG A 767 43.37 39.18 14.44
N GLY A 768 42.32 38.89 13.68
CA GLY A 768 41.75 39.80 12.69
C GLY A 768 40.42 39.35 12.08
N GLU A 769 39.85 40.34 11.41
CA GLU A 769 38.53 40.45 10.81
C GLU A 769 38.37 39.63 9.52
N SER A 770 37.12 39.21 9.25
CA SER A 770 36.33 39.44 8.02
C SER A 770 35.24 38.34 7.93
N ALA A 771 33.95 38.61 8.15
CA ALA A 771 32.98 39.44 7.42
C ALA A 771 32.21 38.66 6.33
N LEU A 772 30.88 38.60 6.52
CA LEU A 772 29.79 38.46 5.53
C LEU A 772 29.72 37.07 4.82
N GLU A 773 28.58 36.40 4.62
CA GLU A 773 27.27 36.86 4.16
C GLU A 773 26.12 35.96 4.66
N ARG A 774 24.93 36.57 4.76
CA ARG A 774 23.63 35.91 4.82
C ARG A 774 23.23 35.44 3.42
N GLN A 775 22.75 34.21 3.30
CA GLN A 775 21.83 33.68 2.29
C GLN A 775 21.51 32.25 2.78
N GLY A 776 20.31 31.68 2.76
CA GLY A 776 18.98 32.02 2.27
C GLY A 776 18.25 30.68 2.36
N TRP A 777 17.13 30.61 3.08
CA TRP A 777 16.26 29.44 3.08
C TRP A 777 15.14 29.71 2.08
N SER A 778 15.14 28.94 0.99
CA SER A 778 13.99 28.71 0.12
C SER A 778 13.30 27.43 0.54
#